data_AF-A0A8S2LW99-F1
#
_entry.id   AF-A0A8S2LW99-F1
#
_cell.length_a   1.000
_cell.length_b   1.000
_cell.length_c   1.000
_cell.angle_alpha   90.00
_cell.angle_beta   90.00
_cell.angle_gamma   90.00
#
_symmetry.space_group_name_H-M   'P 1'
#
loop_
_entity.id
_entity.type
_entity.pdbx_description
1 polymer ?
#
loop_
_entity_poly.entity_id
_entity_poly.type
_entity_poly.pdbx_seq_one_letter_code
_entity_poly.pdbx_strand_id
1 'polypeptide(L)'
;MKFAEHLSAHVTPEWTSQYIRYDDMKELLAQAMSKAQPFADDSDNVLREQFFYRVDEHFFPYCEKEATKINTFFAEKLAEAIRRWETLQSEIGHFEQSHRHGSRRTETSAVNATGTNAPNDETKSTKKSRRSIHTEENPGTASLARALPERLIEKTREKHTKRVQYRKRNDLKLAFSEFYLMLVLLQNYQTLNFTGFRKILKKHDKLFQTVRGEEWRKLHIDSAPFHTSKRVELLINEVETKYTDVLEAGDRSRAMKRLRVPPLEEKQLPAVTFRVGVFVVGINVYGWSSSGVNHVLIFEIDPRNHLTYQQFLEIGFFLFVLWFLSFAGFILSSYFDFYPFVQPLGFVTTILLLLFNPTQTLYHHARFWFLKIMGRIICAPFYRVGFADFWLADQLTSLELLFFDIEYFVCFYIYDVGWWPVDSSSAGRGFLCHSWPQVVLQTILMVLPSWFRFAQCLRRYRDTKQKFPHLVNAGKYASGFFVIGTNAARRATAINYIDNPASNPFLYLWIITTFIGATYKLIWDIKMDWGFFDKNAGENKLLRDQIVYPSKFYYYAGIVEDFIFRYIWVINVFMQFRTRSAEYADVIGFIFGLIEIFRRFIWNYFRLENEHLNNCGEFRAVRDISIAPISNTTDYTTLEDMMDKENGIKNRRQSKRHDLLEKVNNREIKKQTHDNEKSLSHLSRTLSTNSSPVNEELHNRFVMVSSQISMPDTFESIYVGIGLAIRVFLFFQTRIRHYFEESGEFVTPLNSWKRVIEGIYLRKLDVSPFAGSIVHETPLSLFFYSKLYAITHGHVEGLFIAADLLTGLITYRIAKLVLKQLFDEEAKEKSKYNKESQPLWLKKLNIQKSAYAVLLCCMINPLSIGTCLAKSSLIFHNLLLTITFYFFMTYQLLPFIVTLSLASSISLYPVVLIAPALLQFSKNGANKRSIRRIFLVIILFAIVSAGILALNFFLNHESWSFIESTYSFIFHVPDYTPNIGIFWYFFTEMFDHFRSLFVWTFQMHVLLLYLLPFTIRLRHDPIFLFWLLCAIFCTFKSYPAYGDAAFYFNYLPIWSFLFRYVRHSLIIICMVFVAVIMAPITWYLWIYTGSANANFYFAMTMVFNVAQTFLFSDLLYAYLKRKFLLKNGLTIPQVNGFEGQLEFN
;
A
#
# COMPACT_ATOMS: atom_id res chain seq x y z
N MET A 1 21.15 -4.76 36.17
CA MET A 1 20.67 -4.08 34.95
C MET A 1 19.19 -4.39 34.67
N LYS A 2 18.75 -5.66 34.73
CA LYS A 2 17.39 -6.12 34.36
C LYS A 2 16.12 -5.42 34.91
N PHE A 3 16.14 -4.67 36.02
CA PHE A 3 14.88 -4.10 36.56
C PHE A 3 14.49 -2.74 35.95
N ALA A 4 15.46 -1.88 35.63
CA ALA A 4 15.16 -0.59 34.98
C ALA A 4 14.51 -0.83 33.61
N GLU A 5 15.09 -1.75 32.83
CA GLU A 5 14.53 -2.23 31.56
C GLU A 5 13.14 -2.85 31.74
N HIS A 6 12.94 -3.70 32.77
CA HIS A 6 11.64 -4.30 33.06
C HIS A 6 10.58 -3.26 33.46
N LEU A 7 10.95 -2.25 34.25
CA LEU A 7 10.04 -1.17 34.62
C LEU A 7 9.67 -0.37 33.37
N SER A 8 10.65 0.07 32.57
CA SER A 8 10.40 0.82 31.34
C SER A 8 9.51 0.08 30.34
N ALA A 9 9.59 -1.25 30.27
CA ALA A 9 8.78 -2.05 29.35
C ALA A 9 7.33 -2.31 29.82
N HIS A 10 7.05 -2.20 31.13
CA HIS A 10 5.74 -2.53 31.71
C HIS A 10 4.99 -1.33 32.27
N VAL A 11 5.51 -0.12 32.03
CA VAL A 11 4.86 1.14 32.40
C VAL A 11 3.74 1.44 31.42
N THR A 12 2.58 1.80 31.95
CA THR A 12 1.46 2.34 31.16
C THR A 12 1.87 3.70 30.59
N PRO A 13 1.93 3.89 29.25
CA PRO A 13 2.46 5.11 28.63
C PRO A 13 1.82 6.40 29.16
N GLU A 14 0.51 6.38 29.38
CA GLU A 14 -0.28 7.49 29.89
C GLU A 14 0.09 7.88 31.33
N TRP A 15 0.65 6.94 32.10
CA TRP A 15 0.99 7.12 33.52
C TRP A 15 2.49 7.19 33.76
N THR A 16 3.31 7.26 32.70
CA THR A 16 4.77 7.16 32.78
C THR A 16 5.40 8.10 33.81
N SER A 17 4.95 9.35 33.85
CA SER A 17 5.44 10.37 34.81
C SER A 17 5.10 10.06 36.28
N GLN A 18 4.08 9.22 36.50
CA GLN A 18 3.55 8.87 37.81
C GLN A 18 4.26 7.65 38.41
N TYR A 19 5.04 6.89 37.65
CA TYR A 19 5.84 5.79 38.20
C TYR A 19 7.09 6.31 38.93
N ILE A 20 7.66 5.48 39.80
CA ILE A 20 8.92 5.74 40.49
C ILE A 20 10.03 6.04 39.47
N ARG A 21 10.73 7.17 39.63
CA ARG A 21 11.88 7.54 38.80
C ARG A 21 13.13 6.75 39.20
N TYR A 22 13.09 5.45 38.91
CA TYR A 22 14.06 4.48 39.37
C TYR A 22 15.48 4.74 38.83
N ASP A 23 15.61 5.20 37.59
CA ASP A 23 16.91 5.52 37.00
C ASP A 23 17.52 6.80 37.57
N ASP A 24 16.74 7.87 37.76
CA ASP A 24 17.17 9.10 38.44
C ASP A 24 17.71 8.78 39.85
N MET A 25 16.97 7.97 40.62
CA MET A 25 17.38 7.57 41.97
C MET A 25 18.64 6.70 41.96
N LYS A 26 18.79 5.85 40.95
CA LYS A 26 19.98 5.01 40.78
C LYS A 26 21.19 5.85 40.41
N GLU A 27 21.02 6.90 39.61
CA GLU A 27 22.06 7.86 39.26
C GLU A 27 22.47 8.69 40.48
N LEU A 28 21.51 9.19 41.28
CA LEU A 28 21.77 9.86 42.55
C LEU A 28 22.67 9.02 43.48
N LEU A 29 22.35 7.73 43.64
CA LEU A 29 23.16 6.82 44.45
C LEU A 29 24.56 6.60 43.86
N ALA A 30 24.68 6.52 42.53
CA ALA A 30 25.96 6.36 41.86
C ALA A 30 26.86 7.60 42.00
N GLN A 31 26.28 8.80 41.87
CA GLN A 31 26.98 10.07 42.07
C GLN A 31 27.40 10.28 43.53
N ALA A 32 26.56 9.88 44.49
CA ALA A 32 26.92 9.90 45.90
C ALA A 32 28.12 8.98 46.19
N MET A 33 28.15 7.79 45.55
CA MET A 33 29.23 6.83 45.73
C MET A 33 30.55 7.27 45.07
N SER A 34 30.50 7.94 43.91
CA SER A 34 31.73 8.48 43.30
C SER A 34 32.36 9.58 44.16
N LYS A 35 31.54 10.43 44.78
CA LYS A 35 31.99 11.47 45.73
C LYS A 35 32.53 10.89 47.05
N ALA A 36 32.20 9.64 47.38
CA ALA A 36 32.70 8.95 48.56
C ALA A 36 34.07 8.27 48.36
N GLN A 37 34.57 8.17 47.11
CA GLN A 37 35.86 7.52 46.79
C GLN A 37 37.09 8.05 47.56
N PRO A 38 37.19 9.34 47.95
CA PRO A 38 38.32 9.84 48.73
C PRO A 38 38.38 9.35 50.17
N PHE A 39 37.30 8.76 50.71
CA PHE A 39 37.19 8.31 52.12
C PHE A 39 37.37 6.78 52.26
N ALA A 40 38.04 6.15 51.29
CA ALA A 40 38.22 4.71 51.25
C ALA A 40 39.36 4.19 52.16
N ASP A 41 40.25 5.08 52.62
CA ASP A 41 41.29 4.73 53.61
C ASP A 41 40.71 4.77 55.02
N ASP A 42 40.95 3.70 55.80
CA ASP A 42 40.38 3.37 57.12
C ASP A 42 40.69 4.36 58.26
N SER A 43 41.23 5.56 57.98
CA SER A 43 41.72 6.47 59.02
C SER A 43 40.68 7.42 59.62
N ASP A 44 39.46 7.54 59.07
CA ASP A 44 38.42 8.44 59.60
C ASP A 44 36.98 7.90 59.42
N ASN A 45 36.60 6.89 60.21
CA ASN A 45 35.24 6.34 60.23
C ASN A 45 34.16 7.40 60.54
N VAL A 46 34.49 8.44 61.31
CA VAL A 46 33.57 9.52 61.69
C VAL A 46 33.18 10.38 60.49
N LEU A 47 34.14 10.75 59.63
CA LEU A 47 33.86 11.58 58.44
C LEU A 47 33.05 10.80 57.38
N ARG A 48 33.32 9.49 57.26
CA ARG A 48 32.57 8.60 56.37
C ARG A 48 31.11 8.45 56.81
N GLU A 49 30.87 8.30 58.11
CA GLU A 49 29.52 8.21 58.67
C GLU A 49 28.76 9.54 58.54
N GLN A 50 29.42 10.68 58.77
CA GLN A 50 28.84 12.02 58.52
C GLN A 50 28.54 12.27 57.04
N PHE A 51 29.37 11.76 56.12
CA PHE A 51 29.11 11.84 54.69
C PHE A 51 27.88 11.01 54.31
N PHE A 52 27.78 9.76 54.77
CA PHE A 52 26.61 8.92 54.50
C PHE A 52 25.33 9.48 55.12
N TYR A 53 25.40 10.09 56.31
CA TYR A 53 24.27 10.82 56.87
C TYR A 53 23.81 11.99 55.98
N ARG A 54 24.74 12.76 55.39
CA ARG A 54 24.40 13.81 54.42
C ARG A 54 23.82 13.28 53.10
N VAL A 55 24.21 12.08 52.68
CA VAL A 55 23.59 11.42 51.52
C VAL A 55 22.15 11.01 51.85
N ASP A 56 21.92 10.47 53.05
CA ASP A 56 20.59 10.11 53.55
C ASP A 56 19.66 11.34 53.60
N GLU A 57 20.16 12.51 54.04
CA GLU A 57 19.42 13.78 54.06
C GLU A 57 18.92 14.24 52.69
N HIS A 58 19.52 13.78 51.59
CA HIS A 58 19.03 14.10 50.24
C HIS A 58 18.23 12.94 49.63
N PHE A 59 18.64 11.69 49.89
CA PHE A 59 18.04 10.52 49.26
C PHE A 59 16.65 10.20 49.82
N PHE A 60 16.47 10.22 51.14
CA PHE A 60 15.18 9.87 51.75
C PHE A 60 14.08 10.91 51.49
N PRO A 61 14.33 12.24 51.51
CA PRO A 61 13.33 13.20 51.08
C PRO A 61 12.94 13.06 49.61
N TYR A 62 13.86 12.64 48.73
CA TYR A 62 13.53 12.31 47.35
C TYR A 62 12.65 11.05 47.25
N CYS A 63 12.95 10.01 48.05
CA CYS A 63 12.09 8.83 48.19
C CYS A 63 10.69 9.21 48.68
N GLU A 64 10.59 10.10 49.67
CA GLU A 64 9.32 10.60 50.21
C GLU A 64 8.53 11.36 49.15
N LYS A 65 9.17 12.26 48.39
CA LYS A 65 8.54 12.97 47.27
C LYS A 65 7.97 12.01 46.23
N GLU A 66 8.72 11.00 45.83
CA GLU A 66 8.25 10.00 44.86
C GLU A 66 7.15 9.12 45.46
N ALA A 67 7.22 8.77 46.75
CA ALA A 67 6.18 7.99 47.43
C ALA A 67 4.86 8.76 47.55
N THR A 68 4.92 10.06 47.87
CA THR A 68 3.75 10.94 47.91
C THR A 68 3.11 11.06 46.54
N LYS A 69 3.91 11.28 45.47
CA LYS A 69 3.42 11.30 44.08
C LYS A 69 2.64 10.03 43.75
N ILE A 70 3.22 8.87 44.05
CA ILE A 70 2.61 7.56 43.77
C ILE A 70 1.34 7.34 44.58
N ASN A 71 1.34 7.71 45.87
CA ASN A 71 0.17 7.63 46.73
C ASN A 71 -0.98 8.52 46.24
N THR A 72 -0.68 9.78 45.88
CA THR A 72 -1.69 10.72 45.39
C THR A 72 -2.33 10.21 44.11
N PHE A 73 -1.52 9.79 43.13
CA PHE A 73 -2.03 9.27 41.86
C PHE A 73 -2.85 7.98 42.05
N PHE A 74 -2.37 7.05 42.88
CA PHE A 74 -3.10 5.82 43.19
C PHE A 74 -4.44 6.11 43.87
N ALA A 75 -4.47 7.01 44.86
CA ALA A 75 -5.69 7.38 45.57
C ALA A 75 -6.72 8.03 44.62
N GLU A 76 -6.27 8.91 43.73
CA GLU A 76 -7.11 9.55 42.72
C GLU A 76 -7.71 8.50 41.77
N LYS A 77 -6.88 7.60 41.23
CA LYS A 77 -7.34 6.55 40.31
C LYS A 77 -8.23 5.52 40.98
N LEU A 78 -7.98 5.19 42.25
CA LEU A 78 -8.84 4.32 43.03
C LEU A 78 -10.21 4.97 43.28
N ALA A 79 -10.25 6.26 43.63
CA ALA A 79 -11.51 6.99 43.79
C ALA A 79 -12.29 7.12 42.47
N GLU A 80 -11.60 7.36 41.36
CA GLU A 80 -12.18 7.31 40.02
C GLU A 80 -12.78 5.92 39.73
N ALA A 81 -12.05 4.86 40.03
CA ALA A 81 -12.50 3.50 39.79
C ALA A 81 -13.75 3.15 40.62
N ILE A 82 -13.79 3.57 41.89
CA ILE A 82 -14.96 3.36 42.76
C ILE A 82 -16.20 4.07 42.19
N ARG A 83 -16.08 5.33 41.76
CA ARG A 83 -17.19 6.07 41.15
C ARG A 83 -17.67 5.42 39.85
N ARG A 84 -16.75 4.99 38.99
CA ARG A 84 -17.10 4.28 37.75
C ARG A 84 -17.83 2.98 38.03
N TRP A 85 -17.40 2.24 39.06
CA TRP A 85 -18.07 1.01 39.48
C TRP A 85 -19.52 1.26 39.92
N GLU A 86 -19.77 2.29 40.73
CA GLU A 86 -21.12 2.67 41.17
C GLU A 86 -22.04 3.01 39.98
N THR A 87 -21.53 3.77 39.00
CA THR A 87 -22.27 4.09 37.77
C THR A 87 -22.61 2.82 36.99
N LEU A 88 -21.63 1.93 36.77
CA LEU A 88 -21.82 0.68 36.04
C LEU A 88 -22.80 -0.26 36.75
N GLN A 89 -22.76 -0.32 38.09
CA GLN A 89 -23.72 -1.08 38.88
C GLN A 89 -25.14 -0.53 38.74
N SER A 90 -25.31 0.79 38.69
CA SER A 90 -26.63 1.41 38.48
C SER A 90 -27.16 1.11 37.07
N GLU A 91 -26.33 1.26 36.04
CA GLU A 91 -26.74 1.01 34.65
C GLU A 91 -27.12 -0.45 34.40
N ILE A 92 -26.34 -1.40 34.95
CA ILE A 92 -26.66 -2.82 34.83
C ILE A 92 -27.91 -3.19 35.62
N GLY A 93 -28.17 -2.55 36.77
CA GLY A 93 -29.41 -2.71 37.52
C GLY A 93 -30.65 -2.25 36.74
N HIS A 94 -30.55 -1.12 36.03
CA HIS A 94 -31.62 -0.67 35.13
C HIS A 94 -31.82 -1.62 33.95
N PHE A 95 -30.74 -2.18 33.40
CA PHE A 95 -30.82 -3.18 32.35
C PHE A 95 -31.55 -4.46 32.82
N GLU A 96 -31.20 -4.99 34.00
CA GLU A 96 -31.85 -6.15 34.61
C GLU A 96 -33.36 -5.94 34.82
N GLN A 97 -33.77 -4.78 35.34
CA GLN A 97 -35.19 -4.45 35.55
C GLN A 97 -35.96 -4.39 34.22
N SER A 98 -35.37 -3.77 33.19
CA SER A 98 -35.98 -3.69 31.86
C SER A 98 -36.15 -5.08 31.21
N HIS A 99 -35.21 -5.99 31.47
CA HIS A 99 -35.24 -7.35 30.92
C HIS A 99 -36.31 -8.22 31.59
N ARG A 100 -36.51 -8.08 32.92
CA ARG A 100 -37.57 -8.78 33.67
C ARG A 100 -38.97 -8.34 33.26
N HIS A 101 -39.19 -7.04 33.02
CA HIS A 101 -40.48 -6.52 32.53
C HIS A 101 -40.83 -6.98 31.10
N GLY A 102 -39.82 -7.15 30.24
CA GLY A 102 -40.01 -7.72 28.91
C GLY A 102 -40.45 -9.19 28.94
N SER A 103 -39.86 -9.99 29.84
CA SER A 103 -40.15 -11.43 29.94
C SER A 103 -41.58 -11.72 30.46
N ARG A 104 -42.06 -10.92 31.43
CA ARG A 104 -43.41 -11.09 32.02
C ARG A 104 -44.55 -10.81 31.03
N ARG A 105 -44.36 -9.87 30.09
CA ARG A 105 -45.36 -9.56 29.05
C ARG A 105 -45.55 -10.72 28.07
N THR A 106 -44.47 -11.43 27.73
CA THR A 106 -44.50 -12.59 26.82
C THR A 106 -45.19 -13.81 27.43
N GLU A 107 -45.09 -14.03 28.75
CA GLU A 107 -45.77 -15.14 29.44
C GLU A 107 -47.29 -14.93 29.54
N THR A 108 -47.75 -13.71 29.82
CA THR A 108 -49.20 -13.41 29.83
C THR A 108 -49.87 -13.56 28.46
N SER A 109 -49.13 -13.40 27.36
CA SER A 109 -49.67 -13.60 26.00
C SER A 109 -49.69 -15.08 25.58
N ALA A 110 -48.87 -15.94 26.20
CA ALA A 110 -48.79 -17.36 25.85
C ALA A 110 -49.89 -18.21 26.52
N VAL A 111 -50.40 -17.81 27.68
CA VAL A 111 -51.47 -18.54 28.39
C VAL A 111 -52.85 -18.39 27.72
N ASN A 112 -53.08 -17.31 26.96
CA ASN A 112 -54.36 -17.04 26.30
C ASN A 112 -54.56 -17.76 24.94
N ALA A 113 -53.60 -18.57 24.48
CA ALA A 113 -53.63 -19.18 23.15
C ALA A 113 -54.01 -20.69 23.13
N THR A 114 -54.28 -21.31 24.27
CA THR A 114 -54.64 -22.73 24.34
C THR A 114 -55.86 -22.94 25.23
N GLY A 115 -57.05 -23.05 24.62
CA GLY A 115 -58.27 -23.44 25.31
C GLY A 115 -59.53 -23.23 24.48
N THR A 116 -59.85 -24.16 23.58
CA THR A 116 -61.23 -24.36 23.09
C THR A 116 -61.81 -25.60 23.75
N ASN A 117 -62.82 -25.40 24.59
CA ASN A 117 -63.98 -26.29 24.79
C ASN A 117 -65.05 -25.50 25.55
N ALA A 118 -66.21 -25.29 24.91
CA ALA A 118 -67.45 -24.84 25.55
C ALA A 118 -68.08 -26.04 26.31
N PRO A 119 -69.02 -25.90 27.29
CA PRO A 119 -70.25 -25.10 27.14
C PRO A 119 -70.80 -24.38 28.39
N ASN A 120 -71.79 -23.53 28.10
CA ASN A 120 -72.96 -23.07 28.88
C ASN A 120 -72.86 -22.18 30.14
N ASP A 121 -73.86 -21.28 30.13
CA ASP A 121 -74.58 -20.63 31.22
C ASP A 121 -74.22 -19.20 31.68
N GLU A 122 -75.16 -18.33 31.28
CA GLU A 122 -75.91 -17.38 32.09
C GLU A 122 -75.23 -16.24 32.87
N THR A 123 -75.80 -15.06 32.57
CA THR A 123 -76.13 -13.94 33.47
C THR A 123 -75.14 -12.77 33.68
N LYS A 124 -75.60 -11.65 33.09
CA LYS A 124 -75.88 -10.34 33.71
C LYS A 124 -74.73 -9.42 34.17
N SER A 125 -74.94 -8.17 33.76
CA SER A 125 -74.61 -6.93 34.47
C SER A 125 -73.15 -6.47 34.39
N THR A 126 -72.80 -5.19 34.41
CA THR A 126 -73.43 -3.90 34.11
C THR A 126 -72.30 -2.88 34.19
N LYS A 127 -72.40 -1.77 33.43
CA LYS A 127 -71.90 -0.42 33.78
C LYS A 127 -70.36 -0.28 33.86
N LYS A 128 -69.72 0.87 33.66
CA LYS A 128 -70.06 2.27 33.39
C LYS A 128 -68.73 2.89 32.91
N SER A 129 -68.72 3.63 31.80
CA SER A 129 -68.76 5.11 31.80
C SER A 129 -67.50 5.82 32.31
N ARG A 130 -66.80 6.49 31.38
CA ARG A 130 -66.62 7.96 31.30
C ARG A 130 -65.74 8.26 30.06
N ARG A 131 -66.21 8.88 28.97
CA ARG A 131 -66.49 10.34 28.75
C ARG A 131 -65.39 11.22 29.36
N SER A 132 -64.79 12.21 28.71
CA SER A 132 -64.96 12.92 27.43
C SER A 132 -63.91 14.06 27.46
N ILE A 133 -63.36 14.58 26.36
CA ILE A 133 -63.74 15.85 25.65
C ILE A 133 -62.51 16.11 24.74
N HIS A 134 -62.56 16.00 23.41
CA HIS A 134 -63.11 16.86 22.34
C HIS A 134 -62.53 18.28 22.21
N THR A 135 -61.83 18.52 21.09
CA THR A 135 -62.09 19.57 20.06
C THR A 135 -61.09 19.34 18.92
N GLU A 136 -61.48 18.74 17.79
CA GLU A 136 -62.03 19.37 16.56
C GLU A 136 -61.08 20.34 15.85
N GLU A 137 -60.50 19.86 14.74
CA GLU A 137 -60.40 20.61 13.48
C GLU A 137 -60.27 19.63 12.30
N ASN A 138 -60.90 19.98 11.19
CA ASN A 138 -61.20 19.17 10.00
C ASN A 138 -60.57 19.87 8.76
N PRO A 139 -60.66 19.36 7.53
CA PRO A 139 -59.88 18.28 6.94
C PRO A 139 -59.06 18.74 5.71
N GLY A 140 -57.90 18.12 5.46
CA GLY A 140 -57.17 18.34 4.20
C GLY A 140 -55.93 17.46 4.08
N THR A 141 -55.91 16.61 3.05
CA THR A 141 -54.75 15.85 2.55
C THR A 141 -54.14 14.78 3.48
N ALA A 142 -54.70 13.56 3.45
CA ALA A 142 -53.92 12.31 3.55
C ALA A 142 -54.80 11.08 3.33
N SER A 143 -55.50 10.99 2.20
CA SER A 143 -56.11 9.73 1.77
C SER A 143 -55.13 8.92 0.90
N LEU A 144 -54.02 8.45 1.49
CA LEU A 144 -53.25 7.32 0.94
C LEU A 144 -52.38 6.60 1.99
N ALA A 145 -52.88 6.48 3.23
CA ALA A 145 -52.25 5.62 4.23
C ALA A 145 -53.33 4.97 5.11
N ARG A 146 -54.05 4.00 4.55
CA ARG A 146 -54.85 3.07 5.36
C ARG A 146 -54.36 1.65 5.19
N ALA A 147 -54.27 0.99 6.34
CA ALA A 147 -54.10 -0.43 6.59
C ALA A 147 -52.69 -1.00 6.41
N LEU A 148 -51.74 -0.59 7.27
CA LEU A 148 -50.73 -1.54 7.74
C LEU A 148 -51.37 -2.39 8.86
N PRO A 149 -51.34 -3.73 8.79
CA PRO A 149 -51.88 -4.59 9.85
C PRO A 149 -51.21 -4.25 11.19
N GLU A 150 -51.98 -4.07 12.27
CA GLU A 150 -51.44 -3.81 13.62
C GLU A 150 -50.36 -4.84 14.03
N ARG A 151 -50.49 -6.08 13.56
CA ARG A 151 -49.49 -7.16 13.72
C ARG A 151 -48.11 -6.85 13.12
N LEU A 152 -48.05 -6.10 12.01
CA LEU A 152 -46.79 -5.69 11.39
C LEU A 152 -46.15 -4.54 12.16
N ILE A 153 -46.94 -3.62 12.71
CA ILE A 153 -46.45 -2.54 13.57
C ILE A 153 -45.91 -3.12 14.87
N GLU A 154 -46.63 -4.07 15.47
CA GLU A 154 -46.23 -4.75 16.71
C GLU A 154 -44.96 -5.60 16.51
N LYS A 155 -44.88 -6.39 15.43
CA LYS A 155 -43.63 -7.09 15.04
C LYS A 155 -42.47 -6.13 14.79
N THR A 156 -42.72 -4.98 14.16
CA THR A 156 -41.67 -3.98 13.90
C THR A 156 -41.21 -3.32 15.20
N ARG A 157 -42.13 -3.06 16.13
CA ARG A 157 -41.85 -2.48 17.45
C ARG A 157 -41.14 -3.46 18.38
N GLU A 158 -41.51 -4.74 18.35
CA GLU A 158 -40.78 -5.83 19.04
C GLU A 158 -39.38 -6.00 18.46
N LYS A 159 -39.22 -6.01 17.13
CA LYS A 159 -37.92 -6.10 16.45
C LYS A 159 -37.04 -4.89 16.76
N HIS A 160 -37.62 -3.70 16.85
CA HIS A 160 -36.93 -2.48 17.27
C HIS A 160 -36.51 -2.55 18.74
N THR A 161 -37.41 -2.98 19.64
CA THR A 161 -37.12 -3.11 21.08
C THR A 161 -36.03 -4.15 21.35
N LYS A 162 -36.08 -5.32 20.68
CA LYS A 162 -35.01 -6.34 20.77
C LYS A 162 -33.67 -5.82 20.25
N ARG A 163 -33.66 -5.02 19.17
CA ARG A 163 -32.44 -4.37 18.64
C ARG A 163 -31.86 -3.34 19.61
N VAL A 164 -32.69 -2.51 20.23
CA VAL A 164 -32.25 -1.51 21.23
C VAL A 164 -31.69 -2.20 22.47
N GLN A 165 -32.36 -3.26 22.96
CA GLN A 165 -31.87 -4.05 24.09
C GLN A 165 -30.54 -4.77 23.77
N TYR A 166 -30.39 -5.29 22.56
CA TYR A 166 -29.13 -5.89 22.10
C TYR A 166 -27.98 -4.89 22.06
N ARG A 167 -28.21 -3.67 21.52
CA ARG A 167 -27.20 -2.59 21.53
C ARG A 167 -26.81 -2.22 22.95
N LYS A 168 -27.79 -1.94 23.81
CA LYS A 168 -27.56 -1.57 25.22
C LYS A 168 -26.78 -2.64 26.00
N ARG A 169 -27.02 -3.92 25.72
CA ARG A 169 -26.24 -5.03 26.28
C ARG A 169 -24.78 -5.02 25.80
N ASN A 170 -24.53 -4.73 24.53
CA ASN A 170 -23.17 -4.67 23.99
C ASN A 170 -22.40 -3.45 24.50
N ASP A 171 -23.06 -2.30 24.63
CA ASP A 171 -22.47 -1.08 25.19
C ASP A 171 -22.05 -1.32 26.66
N LEU A 172 -22.90 -1.98 27.44
CA LEU A 172 -22.55 -2.42 28.81
C LEU A 172 -21.39 -3.42 28.83
N LYS A 173 -21.33 -4.36 27.88
CA LYS A 173 -20.20 -5.30 27.80
C LYS A 173 -18.88 -4.58 27.55
N LEU A 174 -18.88 -3.60 26.64
CA LEU A 174 -17.70 -2.77 26.36
C LEU A 174 -17.30 -1.97 27.60
N ALA A 175 -18.24 -1.26 28.23
CA ALA A 175 -17.97 -0.43 29.40
C ALA A 175 -17.41 -1.24 30.59
N PHE A 176 -17.91 -2.45 30.83
CA PHE A 176 -17.35 -3.36 31.83
C PHE A 176 -15.93 -3.86 31.47
N SER A 177 -15.65 -4.13 30.20
CA SER A 177 -14.30 -4.54 29.76
C SER A 177 -13.26 -3.42 29.88
N GLU A 178 -13.61 -2.18 29.52
CA GLU A 178 -12.74 -1.02 29.70
C GLU A 178 -12.47 -0.75 31.19
N PHE A 179 -13.50 -0.88 32.03
CA PHE A 179 -13.36 -0.72 33.47
C PHE A 179 -12.49 -1.82 34.09
N TYR A 180 -12.65 -3.07 33.66
CA TYR A 180 -11.80 -4.17 34.11
C TYR A 180 -10.33 -3.95 33.73
N LEU A 181 -10.05 -3.51 32.50
CA LEU A 181 -8.71 -3.16 32.05
C LEU A 181 -8.09 -2.06 32.93
N MET A 182 -8.84 -1.00 33.23
CA MET A 182 -8.39 0.08 34.13
C MET A 182 -7.97 -0.45 35.50
N LEU A 183 -8.74 -1.38 36.09
CA LEU A 183 -8.40 -2.00 37.39
C LEU A 183 -7.12 -2.84 37.32
N VAL A 184 -6.94 -3.62 36.25
CA VAL A 184 -5.71 -4.42 36.04
C VAL A 184 -4.48 -3.52 35.88
N LEU A 185 -4.59 -2.43 35.12
CA LEU A 185 -3.51 -1.44 35.00
C LEU A 185 -3.16 -0.82 36.35
N LEU A 186 -4.16 -0.48 37.17
CA LEU A 186 -3.95 0.09 38.51
C LEU A 186 -3.28 -0.93 39.46
N GLN A 187 -3.63 -2.22 39.37
CA GLN A 187 -2.96 -3.29 40.12
C GLN A 187 -1.49 -3.47 39.70
N ASN A 188 -1.21 -3.38 38.39
CA ASN A 188 0.14 -3.41 37.86
C ASN A 188 0.96 -2.19 38.34
N TYR A 189 0.36 -1.01 38.34
CA TYR A 189 0.96 0.22 38.87
C TYR A 189 1.39 0.06 40.34
N GLN A 190 0.52 -0.46 41.21
CA GLN A 190 0.83 -0.77 42.61
C GLN A 190 2.02 -1.73 42.74
N THR A 191 2.00 -2.82 41.97
CA THR A 191 3.02 -3.88 42.04
C THR A 191 4.40 -3.42 41.57
N LEU A 192 4.45 -2.68 40.45
CA LEU A 192 5.70 -2.18 39.87
C LEU A 192 6.35 -1.11 40.76
N ASN A 193 5.57 -0.16 41.26
CA ASN A 193 6.09 0.91 42.13
C ASN A 193 6.61 0.35 43.46
N PHE A 194 5.87 -0.57 44.09
CA PHE A 194 6.35 -1.25 45.30
C PHE A 194 7.67 -2.01 45.06
N THR A 195 7.74 -2.73 43.94
CA THR A 195 8.97 -3.47 43.56
C THR A 195 10.14 -2.51 43.29
N GLY A 196 9.86 -1.34 42.70
CA GLY A 196 10.84 -0.28 42.47
C GLY A 196 11.43 0.26 43.76
N PHE A 197 10.59 0.67 44.72
CA PHE A 197 11.05 1.12 46.03
C PHE A 197 11.86 0.05 46.77
N ARG A 198 11.37 -1.19 46.78
CA ARG A 198 12.09 -2.30 47.40
C ARG A 198 13.49 -2.51 46.81
N LYS A 199 13.63 -2.40 45.49
CA LYS A 199 14.91 -2.60 44.80
C LYS A 199 15.85 -1.41 44.96
N ILE A 200 15.35 -0.17 44.93
CA ILE A 200 16.20 1.02 45.05
C ILE A 200 16.71 1.19 46.49
N LEU A 201 15.87 0.93 47.49
CA LEU A 201 16.26 0.96 48.90
C LEU A 201 17.24 -0.17 49.23
N LYS A 202 17.03 -1.38 48.67
CA LYS A 202 18.03 -2.46 48.77
C LYS A 202 19.35 -2.12 48.08
N LYS A 203 19.33 -1.32 47.00
CA LYS A 203 20.54 -0.86 46.32
C LYS A 203 21.29 0.16 47.17
N HIS A 204 20.58 1.10 47.80
CA HIS A 204 21.13 2.02 48.78
C HIS A 204 21.87 1.27 49.89
N ASP A 205 21.20 0.32 50.55
CA ASP A 205 21.77 -0.49 51.63
C ASP A 205 23.02 -1.25 51.22
N LYS A 206 23.00 -1.81 50.00
CA LYS A 206 24.15 -2.53 49.46
C LYS A 206 25.35 -1.61 49.15
N LEU A 207 25.09 -0.39 48.68
CA LEU A 207 26.16 0.55 48.30
C LEU A 207 26.84 1.16 49.52
N PHE A 208 26.05 1.56 50.53
CA PHE A 208 26.56 2.21 51.74
C PHE A 208 26.77 1.24 52.91
N GLN A 209 26.53 -0.06 52.72
CA GLN A 209 26.66 -1.10 53.74
C GLN A 209 25.86 -0.79 55.02
N THR A 210 24.61 -0.35 54.84
CA THR A 210 23.71 0.09 55.92
C THR A 210 22.38 -0.67 55.85
N VAL A 211 21.55 -0.55 56.91
CA VAL A 211 20.18 -1.10 56.98
C VAL A 211 19.10 -0.02 56.95
N ARG A 212 19.48 1.26 56.88
CA ARG A 212 18.57 2.41 56.96
C ARG A 212 17.53 2.42 55.83
N GLY A 213 17.86 1.94 54.64
CA GLY A 213 16.91 1.84 53.52
C GLY A 213 15.84 0.78 53.75
N GLU A 214 16.18 -0.36 54.35
CA GLU A 214 15.22 -1.37 54.78
C GLU A 214 14.30 -0.86 55.90
N GLU A 215 14.84 -0.17 56.90
CA GLU A 215 14.06 0.45 57.97
C GLU A 215 13.09 1.50 57.41
N TRP A 216 13.57 2.36 56.52
CA TRP A 216 12.75 3.37 55.86
C TRP A 216 11.64 2.74 55.02
N ARG A 217 11.92 1.63 54.30
CA ARG A 217 10.91 0.88 53.54
C ARG A 217 9.79 0.38 54.45
N LYS A 218 10.14 -0.25 55.57
CA LYS A 218 9.17 -0.80 56.54
C LYS A 218 8.29 0.29 57.13
N LEU A 219 8.88 1.45 57.41
CA LEU A 219 8.18 2.58 58.02
C LEU A 219 7.24 3.30 57.03
N HIS A 220 7.65 3.50 55.78
CA HIS A 220 6.96 4.40 54.84
C HIS A 220 6.32 3.72 53.63
N ILE A 221 6.85 2.59 53.14
CA ILE A 221 6.38 1.95 51.89
C ILE A 221 5.52 0.72 52.18
N ASP A 222 5.93 -0.12 53.13
CA ASP A 222 5.18 -1.33 53.49
C ASP A 222 3.83 -0.95 54.16
N SER A 223 3.75 0.25 54.76
CA SER A 223 2.54 0.86 55.33
C SER A 223 1.79 1.80 54.35
N ALA A 224 2.33 2.05 53.15
CA ALA A 224 1.78 3.05 52.24
C ALA A 224 0.38 2.67 51.73
N PRO A 225 -0.57 3.62 51.60
CA PRO A 225 -1.91 3.38 51.08
C PRO A 225 -1.93 2.71 49.70
N PHE A 226 -1.00 3.09 48.81
CA PHE A 226 -0.91 2.48 47.48
C PHE A 226 -0.55 0.99 47.53
N HIS A 227 0.14 0.53 48.57
CA HIS A 227 0.55 -0.86 48.72
C HIS A 227 -0.43 -1.70 49.55
N THR A 228 -0.97 -1.15 50.64
CA THR A 228 -1.81 -1.88 51.59
C THR A 228 -3.27 -2.03 51.15
N SER A 229 -3.75 -1.17 50.24
CA SER A 229 -5.13 -1.23 49.76
C SER A 229 -5.43 -2.51 48.97
N LYS A 230 -6.35 -3.32 49.48
CA LYS A 230 -6.93 -4.49 48.78
C LYS A 230 -8.15 -4.14 47.92
N ARG A 231 -8.54 -2.86 47.87
CA ARG A 231 -9.80 -2.45 47.22
C ARG A 231 -9.82 -2.73 45.73
N VAL A 232 -8.69 -2.59 45.04
CA VAL A 232 -8.56 -2.90 43.60
C VAL A 232 -8.85 -4.38 43.34
N GLU A 233 -8.28 -5.28 44.13
CA GLU A 233 -8.49 -6.72 44.02
C GLU A 233 -9.95 -7.12 44.30
N LEU A 234 -10.59 -6.48 45.30
CA LEU A 234 -12.01 -6.68 45.58
C LEU A 234 -12.88 -6.21 44.40
N LEU A 235 -12.60 -5.03 43.83
CA LEU A 235 -13.34 -4.50 42.68
C LEU A 235 -13.20 -5.41 41.45
N ILE A 236 -12.00 -5.95 41.19
CA ILE A 236 -11.78 -6.92 40.10
C ILE A 236 -12.71 -8.13 40.28
N ASN A 237 -12.74 -8.72 41.47
CA ASN A 237 -13.61 -9.87 41.76
C ASN A 237 -15.10 -9.53 41.63
N GLU A 238 -15.52 -8.37 42.13
CA GLU A 238 -16.90 -7.89 42.01
C GLU A 238 -17.32 -7.71 40.54
N VAL A 239 -16.44 -7.16 39.68
CA VAL A 239 -16.66 -7.00 38.24
C VAL A 239 -16.76 -8.36 37.54
N GLU A 240 -15.84 -9.29 37.82
CA GLU A 240 -15.85 -10.64 37.22
C GLU A 240 -17.14 -11.38 37.51
N THR A 241 -17.56 -11.40 38.77
CA THR A 241 -18.81 -12.06 39.19
C THR A 241 -20.01 -11.40 38.51
N LYS A 242 -20.13 -10.06 38.59
CA LYS A 242 -21.29 -9.35 38.02
C LYS A 242 -21.38 -9.50 36.50
N TYR A 243 -20.26 -9.47 35.78
CA TYR A 243 -20.23 -9.68 34.33
C TYR A 243 -20.61 -11.12 33.95
N THR A 244 -20.09 -12.11 34.69
CA THR A 244 -20.38 -13.53 34.46
C THR A 244 -21.86 -13.81 34.62
N ASP A 245 -22.44 -13.39 35.75
CA ASP A 245 -23.81 -13.72 36.12
C ASP A 245 -24.83 -13.01 35.21
N VAL A 246 -24.59 -11.75 34.87
CA VAL A 246 -25.60 -10.89 34.22
C VAL A 246 -25.41 -10.81 32.71
N LEU A 247 -24.17 -10.70 32.22
CA LEU A 247 -23.89 -10.42 30.82
C LEU A 247 -23.56 -11.67 30.00
N GLU A 248 -23.10 -12.76 30.64
CA GLU A 248 -22.78 -14.05 30.01
C GLU A 248 -23.55 -15.25 30.59
N ALA A 249 -24.64 -14.99 31.34
CA ALA A 249 -25.59 -16.00 31.82
C ALA A 249 -24.96 -17.15 32.62
N GLY A 250 -23.92 -16.85 33.41
CA GLY A 250 -23.23 -17.82 34.28
C GLY A 250 -22.04 -18.54 33.62
N ASP A 251 -21.75 -18.32 32.34
CA ASP A 251 -20.59 -18.93 31.68
C ASP A 251 -19.29 -18.16 32.01
N ARG A 252 -18.61 -18.60 33.07
CA ARG A 252 -17.34 -18.00 33.52
C ARG A 252 -16.25 -18.08 32.45
N SER A 253 -16.20 -19.14 31.64
CA SER A 253 -15.16 -19.29 30.61
C SER A 253 -15.30 -18.21 29.53
N ARG A 254 -16.54 -18.00 29.06
CA ARG A 254 -16.87 -16.97 28.07
C ARG A 254 -16.74 -15.56 28.63
N ALA A 255 -17.11 -15.35 29.89
CA ALA A 255 -16.93 -14.10 30.60
C ALA A 255 -15.45 -13.71 30.72
N MET A 256 -14.60 -14.63 31.20
CA MET A 256 -13.17 -14.38 31.33
C MET A 256 -12.48 -14.17 29.97
N LYS A 257 -12.93 -14.87 28.90
CA LYS A 257 -12.42 -14.64 27.53
C LYS A 257 -12.70 -13.23 27.00
N ARG A 258 -13.73 -12.55 27.51
CA ARG A 258 -14.15 -11.20 27.09
C ARG A 258 -13.70 -10.08 28.03
N LEU A 259 -13.63 -10.34 29.33
CA LEU A 259 -13.17 -9.39 30.34
C LEU A 259 -11.66 -9.29 30.41
N ARG A 260 -10.97 -10.43 30.40
CA ARG A 260 -9.54 -10.40 30.10
C ARG A 260 -9.50 -9.88 28.68
N VAL A 261 -8.79 -8.78 28.48
CA VAL A 261 -8.30 -8.44 27.15
C VAL A 261 -7.78 -9.77 26.62
N PRO A 262 -8.40 -10.36 25.58
CA PRO A 262 -7.73 -11.45 24.90
C PRO A 262 -6.37 -10.84 24.61
N PRO A 263 -5.23 -11.43 25.05
CA PRO A 263 -3.96 -11.02 24.47
C PRO A 263 -4.25 -11.01 22.99
N LEU A 264 -4.22 -9.83 22.35
CA LEU A 264 -4.78 -9.60 21.01
C LEU A 264 -4.55 -10.90 20.24
N GLU A 265 -5.61 -11.71 20.04
CA GLU A 265 -5.49 -12.96 19.30
C GLU A 265 -5.38 -12.52 17.84
N GLU A 266 -4.39 -11.69 17.53
CA GLU A 266 -3.85 -11.49 16.21
C GLU A 266 -3.08 -12.75 15.91
N LYS A 267 -3.86 -13.72 15.47
CA LYS A 267 -3.33 -14.90 14.84
C LYS A 267 -2.43 -14.43 13.73
N GLN A 268 -1.27 -15.07 13.69
CA GLN A 268 -0.18 -14.79 12.79
C GLN A 268 -0.73 -14.59 11.37
N LEU A 269 -0.16 -13.65 10.62
CA LEU A 269 -0.36 -13.54 9.17
C LEU A 269 0.86 -14.17 8.45
N PRO A 270 0.89 -15.51 8.22
CA PRO A 270 1.92 -16.16 7.40
C PRO A 270 2.07 -15.58 6.00
N ALA A 271 1.07 -14.84 5.52
CA ALA A 271 1.15 -14.10 4.27
C ALA A 271 2.32 -13.09 4.25
N VAL A 272 2.71 -12.47 5.38
CA VAL A 272 3.84 -11.51 5.41
C VAL A 272 5.13 -12.21 5.05
N THR A 273 5.33 -13.39 5.62
CA THR A 273 6.49 -14.26 5.41
C THR A 273 6.63 -14.66 3.94
N PHE A 274 5.55 -15.10 3.30
CA PHE A 274 5.55 -15.44 1.88
C PHE A 274 5.93 -14.26 0.96
N ARG A 275 5.46 -13.05 1.28
CA ARG A 275 5.68 -11.82 0.47
C ARG A 275 7.12 -11.30 0.56
N VAL A 276 7.67 -11.26 1.78
CA VAL A 276 9.09 -10.94 2.00
C VAL A 276 9.97 -11.97 1.28
N GLY A 277 9.55 -13.25 1.27
CA GLY A 277 10.21 -14.31 0.51
C GLY A 277 10.35 -14.00 -0.99
N VAL A 278 9.29 -13.52 -1.66
CA VAL A 278 9.36 -13.16 -3.10
C VAL A 278 10.32 -12.00 -3.36
N PHE A 279 10.29 -10.97 -2.50
CA PHE A 279 11.21 -9.82 -2.59
C PHE A 279 12.67 -10.26 -2.44
N VAL A 280 12.94 -11.10 -1.45
CA VAL A 280 14.26 -11.63 -1.12
C VAL A 280 14.77 -12.63 -2.19
N VAL A 281 13.89 -13.31 -2.92
CA VAL A 281 14.25 -14.07 -4.13
C VAL A 281 14.71 -13.15 -5.25
N GLY A 282 14.14 -11.96 -5.40
CA GLY A 282 14.62 -10.95 -6.36
C GLY A 282 16.08 -10.56 -6.10
N ILE A 283 16.47 -10.42 -4.83
CA ILE A 283 17.86 -10.15 -4.41
C ILE A 283 18.77 -11.34 -4.71
N ASN A 284 18.32 -12.58 -4.45
CA ASN A 284 19.06 -13.79 -4.84
C ASN A 284 19.35 -13.81 -6.34
N VAL A 285 18.35 -13.53 -7.19
CA VAL A 285 18.51 -13.51 -8.66
C VAL A 285 19.52 -12.44 -9.08
N TYR A 286 19.50 -11.27 -8.46
CA TYR A 286 20.52 -10.24 -8.67
C TYR A 286 21.92 -10.74 -8.28
N GLY A 287 22.05 -11.36 -7.11
CA GLY A 287 23.30 -11.92 -6.61
C GLY A 287 23.87 -13.02 -7.51
N TRP A 288 23.02 -13.95 -7.98
CA TRP A 288 23.43 -14.99 -8.93
C TRP A 288 23.87 -14.40 -10.26
N SER A 289 23.12 -13.43 -10.78
CA SER A 289 23.41 -12.80 -12.07
C SER A 289 24.71 -12.00 -12.03
N SER A 290 24.93 -11.23 -10.96
CA SER A 290 26.16 -10.44 -10.76
C SER A 290 27.40 -11.29 -10.50
N SER A 291 27.24 -12.46 -9.87
CA SER A 291 28.33 -13.40 -9.59
C SER A 291 28.58 -14.40 -10.71
N GLY A 292 27.87 -14.32 -11.84
CA GLY A 292 28.05 -15.22 -12.99
C GLY A 292 27.43 -16.62 -12.83
N VAL A 293 26.58 -16.85 -11.82
CA VAL A 293 25.89 -18.14 -11.62
C VAL A 293 24.74 -18.27 -12.62
N ASN A 294 24.82 -19.26 -13.51
CA ASN A 294 23.83 -19.50 -14.57
C ASN A 294 22.52 -20.15 -14.03
N HIS A 295 21.76 -19.38 -13.27
CA HIS A 295 20.49 -19.80 -12.66
C HIS A 295 19.42 -20.13 -13.72
N VAL A 296 19.42 -19.47 -14.89
CA VAL A 296 18.46 -19.75 -15.98
C VAL A 296 18.62 -21.19 -16.49
N LEU A 297 19.87 -21.64 -16.69
CA LEU A 297 20.16 -23.01 -17.08
C LEU A 297 19.81 -24.01 -15.99
N ILE A 298 20.20 -23.74 -14.74
CA ILE A 298 19.98 -24.64 -13.59
C ILE A 298 18.48 -24.91 -13.37
N PHE A 299 17.64 -23.88 -13.54
CA PHE A 299 16.19 -24.01 -13.42
C PHE A 299 15.49 -24.48 -14.71
N GLU A 300 16.25 -24.76 -15.78
CA GLU A 300 15.72 -25.13 -17.11
C GLU A 300 14.69 -24.12 -17.65
N ILE A 301 14.94 -22.83 -17.42
CA ILE A 301 14.08 -21.73 -17.85
C ILE A 301 14.49 -21.29 -19.26
N ASP A 302 13.51 -20.92 -20.09
CA ASP A 302 13.77 -20.33 -21.41
C ASP A 302 14.48 -18.97 -21.25
N PRO A 303 15.70 -18.78 -21.79
CA PRO A 303 16.44 -17.52 -21.74
C PRO A 303 15.71 -16.34 -22.39
N ARG A 304 14.72 -16.60 -23.25
CA ARG A 304 13.94 -15.54 -23.92
C ARG A 304 12.76 -15.05 -23.09
N ASN A 305 12.37 -15.80 -22.05
CA ASN A 305 11.13 -15.58 -21.32
C ASN A 305 11.30 -15.86 -19.82
N HIS A 306 12.39 -15.36 -19.24
CA HIS A 306 12.63 -15.41 -17.79
C HIS A 306 12.32 -14.06 -17.15
N LEU A 307 11.97 -14.09 -15.86
CA LEU A 307 11.84 -12.87 -15.07
C LEU A 307 13.22 -12.30 -14.74
N THR A 308 13.36 -10.98 -14.82
CA THR A 308 14.56 -10.27 -14.34
C THR A 308 14.47 -10.04 -12.83
N TYR A 309 15.61 -9.78 -12.17
CA TYR A 309 15.63 -9.45 -10.74
C TYR A 309 14.75 -8.22 -10.41
N GLN A 310 14.72 -7.22 -11.30
CA GLN A 310 13.87 -6.03 -11.17
C GLN A 310 12.39 -6.41 -11.15
N GLN A 311 11.97 -7.31 -12.05
CA GLN A 311 10.59 -7.79 -12.12
C GLN A 311 10.19 -8.59 -10.88
N PHE A 312 11.09 -9.38 -10.29
CA PHE A 312 10.83 -10.05 -9.00
C PHE A 312 10.64 -9.05 -7.86
N LEU A 313 11.48 -8.02 -7.77
CA LEU A 313 11.34 -6.95 -6.78
C LEU A 313 10.04 -6.17 -6.96
N GLU A 314 9.68 -5.85 -8.21
CA GLU A 314 8.41 -5.23 -8.59
C GLU A 314 7.20 -6.05 -8.11
N ILE A 315 7.19 -7.36 -8.38
CA ILE A 315 6.13 -8.27 -7.91
C ILE A 315 6.07 -8.29 -6.38
N GLY A 316 7.22 -8.38 -5.71
CA GLY A 316 7.31 -8.36 -4.25
C GLY A 316 6.74 -7.08 -3.66
N PHE A 317 7.10 -5.92 -4.23
CA PHE A 317 6.58 -4.61 -3.82
C PHE A 317 5.07 -4.50 -4.05
N PHE A 318 4.57 -4.95 -5.20
CA PHE A 318 3.14 -4.96 -5.49
C PHE A 318 2.33 -5.79 -4.48
N LEU A 319 2.81 -7.00 -4.13
CA LEU A 319 2.17 -7.84 -3.12
C LEU A 319 2.22 -7.22 -1.71
N PHE A 320 3.30 -6.49 -1.40
CA PHE A 320 3.42 -5.73 -0.15
C PHE A 320 2.42 -4.58 -0.08
N VAL A 321 2.25 -3.82 -1.17
CA VAL A 321 1.26 -2.74 -1.25
C VAL A 321 -0.16 -3.28 -1.07
N LEU A 322 -0.53 -4.37 -1.77
CA LEU A 322 -1.85 -4.99 -1.59
C LEU A 322 -2.12 -5.40 -0.14
N TRP A 323 -1.10 -5.92 0.54
CA TRP A 323 -1.21 -6.26 1.95
C TRP A 323 -1.38 -5.04 2.83
N PHE A 324 -0.54 -4.02 2.62
CA PHE A 324 -0.58 -2.80 3.41
C PHE A 324 -1.95 -2.13 3.30
N LEU A 325 -2.54 -2.11 2.10
CA LEU A 325 -3.90 -1.59 1.88
C LEU A 325 -4.97 -2.43 2.61
N SER A 326 -4.83 -3.76 2.60
CA SER A 326 -5.73 -4.65 3.36
C SER A 326 -5.59 -4.45 4.87
N PHE A 327 -4.36 -4.28 5.37
CA PHE A 327 -4.08 -4.01 6.77
C PHE A 327 -4.63 -2.64 7.20
N ALA A 328 -4.35 -1.58 6.42
CA ALA A 328 -4.90 -0.25 6.67
C ALA A 328 -6.44 -0.29 6.64
N GLY A 329 -7.03 -0.97 5.66
CA GLY A 329 -8.47 -1.20 5.60
C GLY A 329 -8.99 -1.93 6.85
N PHE A 330 -8.30 -2.95 7.34
CA PHE A 330 -8.69 -3.66 8.56
C PHE A 330 -8.70 -2.72 9.78
N ILE A 331 -7.64 -1.92 9.97
CA ILE A 331 -7.53 -0.96 11.08
C ILE A 331 -8.63 0.11 11.00
N LEU A 332 -8.96 0.56 9.78
CA LEU A 332 -9.92 1.63 9.55
C LEU A 332 -11.37 1.15 9.44
N SER A 333 -11.63 -0.16 9.57
CA SER A 333 -12.97 -0.72 9.40
C SER A 333 -13.97 -0.20 10.41
N SER A 334 -13.50 0.03 11.64
CA SER A 334 -14.29 0.61 12.74
C SER A 334 -14.73 2.03 12.43
N TYR A 335 -13.96 2.76 11.62
CA TYR A 335 -14.22 4.14 11.27
C TYR A 335 -15.21 4.28 10.11
N PHE A 336 -15.09 3.42 9.09
CA PHE A 336 -15.92 3.48 7.88
C PHE A 336 -17.15 2.55 7.91
N ASP A 337 -17.56 2.04 9.08
CA ASP A 337 -18.73 1.17 9.27
C ASP A 337 -18.71 -0.12 8.40
N PHE A 338 -17.55 -0.65 8.01
CA PHE A 338 -17.45 -1.91 7.28
C PHE A 338 -16.93 -3.07 8.13
N TYR A 339 -17.27 -4.30 7.75
CA TYR A 339 -16.90 -5.49 8.51
C TYR A 339 -15.38 -5.78 8.40
N PRO A 340 -14.60 -5.72 9.50
CA PRO A 340 -13.14 -5.78 9.48
C PRO A 340 -12.60 -7.01 8.75
N PHE A 341 -13.18 -8.16 9.05
CA PHE A 341 -12.67 -9.44 8.58
C PHE A 341 -12.86 -9.66 7.07
N VAL A 342 -13.60 -8.79 6.36
CA VAL A 342 -13.62 -8.81 4.89
C VAL A 342 -12.25 -8.47 4.30
N GLN A 343 -11.45 -7.65 4.98
CA GLN A 343 -10.20 -7.13 4.41
C GLN A 343 -9.13 -8.21 4.22
N PRO A 344 -8.79 -9.05 5.24
CA PRO A 344 -7.81 -10.12 5.04
C PRO A 344 -8.31 -11.20 4.08
N LEU A 345 -9.61 -11.50 4.07
CA LEU A 345 -10.23 -12.43 3.13
C LEU A 345 -10.12 -11.92 1.70
N GLY A 346 -10.53 -10.67 1.46
CA GLY A 346 -10.45 -10.01 0.15
C GLY A 346 -9.02 -9.96 -0.39
N PHE A 347 -8.03 -9.76 0.49
CA PHE A 347 -6.62 -9.82 0.14
C PHE A 347 -6.18 -11.21 -0.34
N VAL A 348 -6.47 -12.27 0.44
CA VAL A 348 -6.12 -13.66 0.06
C VAL A 348 -6.83 -14.05 -1.24
N THR A 349 -8.12 -13.74 -1.36
CA THR A 349 -8.91 -13.99 -2.58
C THR A 349 -8.31 -13.26 -3.78
N THR A 350 -7.86 -12.01 -3.62
CA THR A 350 -7.23 -11.24 -4.69
C THR A 350 -5.94 -11.90 -5.17
N ILE A 351 -5.08 -12.38 -4.26
CA ILE A 351 -3.86 -13.12 -4.67
C ILE A 351 -4.22 -14.38 -5.46
N LEU A 352 -5.18 -15.17 -4.98
CA LEU A 352 -5.60 -16.40 -5.66
C LEU A 352 -6.15 -16.10 -7.06
N LEU A 353 -7.02 -15.08 -7.17
CA LEU A 353 -7.55 -14.65 -8.46
C LEU A 353 -6.43 -14.19 -9.41
N LEU A 354 -5.43 -13.47 -8.92
CA LEU A 354 -4.27 -13.05 -9.72
C LEU A 354 -3.40 -14.23 -10.15
N LEU A 355 -3.18 -15.20 -9.26
CA LEU A 355 -2.33 -16.36 -9.53
C LEU A 355 -2.96 -17.28 -10.59
N PHE A 356 -4.26 -17.55 -10.48
CA PHE A 356 -5.01 -18.42 -11.39
C PHE A 356 -5.58 -17.70 -12.62
N ASN A 357 -5.33 -16.39 -12.78
CA ASN A 357 -5.86 -15.60 -13.88
C ASN A 357 -5.36 -16.13 -15.25
N PRO A 358 -6.26 -16.60 -16.14
CA PRO A 358 -5.87 -17.14 -17.45
C PRO A 358 -5.54 -16.05 -18.48
N THR A 359 -5.81 -14.77 -18.18
CA THR A 359 -5.50 -13.67 -19.09
C THR A 359 -4.00 -13.38 -19.13
N GLN A 360 -3.50 -12.84 -20.25
CA GLN A 360 -2.08 -12.45 -20.45
C GLN A 360 -1.66 -11.20 -19.64
N THR A 361 -2.19 -11.03 -18.44
CA THR A 361 -1.90 -9.93 -17.52
C THR A 361 -0.88 -10.37 -16.47
N LEU A 362 -0.04 -9.46 -15.98
CA LEU A 362 0.90 -9.68 -14.84
C LEU A 362 1.71 -10.98 -14.92
N TYR A 363 2.66 -11.05 -15.86
CA TYR A 363 3.62 -12.15 -16.01
C TYR A 363 3.01 -13.56 -16.13
N HIS A 364 2.01 -13.70 -17.00
CA HIS A 364 1.29 -14.96 -17.27
C HIS A 364 2.19 -16.20 -17.39
N HIS A 365 3.27 -16.15 -18.18
CA HIS A 365 4.15 -17.30 -18.37
C HIS A 365 4.82 -17.77 -17.07
N ALA A 366 5.26 -16.83 -16.23
CA ALA A 366 5.88 -17.15 -14.94
C ALA A 366 4.87 -17.73 -13.94
N ARG A 367 3.63 -17.21 -13.90
CA ARG A 367 2.57 -17.75 -13.03
C ARG A 367 2.22 -19.20 -13.38
N PHE A 368 2.02 -19.49 -14.67
CA PHE A 368 1.69 -20.85 -15.11
C PHE A 368 2.89 -21.80 -15.01
N TRP A 369 4.13 -21.31 -15.16
CA TRP A 369 5.31 -22.08 -14.81
C TRP A 369 5.31 -22.45 -13.33
N PHE A 370 5.08 -21.48 -12.43
CA PHE A 370 4.98 -21.73 -10.98
C PHE A 370 3.86 -22.74 -10.66
N LEU A 371 2.66 -22.57 -11.20
CA LEU A 371 1.53 -23.50 -11.02
C LEU A 371 1.85 -24.90 -11.53
N LYS A 372 2.55 -25.03 -12.66
CA LYS A 372 2.99 -26.32 -13.21
C LYS A 372 3.98 -27.02 -12.28
N ILE A 373 4.99 -26.31 -11.76
CA ILE A 373 5.95 -26.87 -10.81
C ILE A 373 5.25 -27.25 -9.49
N MET A 374 4.33 -26.41 -9.00
CA MET A 374 3.50 -26.73 -7.82
C MET A 374 2.65 -27.99 -8.02
N GLY A 375 2.02 -28.14 -9.18
CA GLY A 375 1.29 -29.36 -9.53
C GLY A 375 2.19 -30.60 -9.54
N ARG A 376 3.42 -30.51 -10.09
CA ARG A 376 4.40 -31.61 -10.06
C ARG A 376 4.86 -31.96 -8.65
N ILE A 377 4.99 -30.99 -7.76
CA ILE A 377 5.35 -31.20 -6.36
C ILE A 377 4.25 -31.94 -5.61
N ILE A 378 2.99 -31.53 -5.78
CA ILE A 378 1.83 -32.19 -5.15
C ILE A 378 1.67 -33.62 -5.70
N CYS A 379 1.89 -33.82 -7.01
CA CYS A 379 1.80 -35.11 -7.68
C CYS A 379 3.14 -35.86 -7.78
N ALA A 380 4.11 -35.58 -6.89
CA ALA A 380 5.49 -36.02 -6.99
C ALA A 380 5.76 -37.53 -7.21
N PRO A 381 4.93 -38.52 -6.79
CA PRO A 381 5.23 -39.90 -7.15
C PRO A 381 4.98 -40.21 -8.64
N PHE A 382 4.25 -39.36 -9.37
CA PHE A 382 3.81 -39.62 -10.75
C PHE A 382 4.67 -38.94 -11.83
N TYR A 383 5.45 -37.91 -11.48
CA TYR A 383 6.25 -37.16 -12.43
C TYR A 383 7.76 -37.37 -12.21
N ARG A 384 8.58 -37.07 -13.21
CA ARG A 384 10.04 -36.99 -13.04
C ARG A 384 10.36 -35.72 -12.27
N VAL A 385 11.26 -35.81 -11.30
CA VAL A 385 11.64 -34.69 -10.41
C VAL A 385 12.92 -34.03 -10.92
N GLY A 386 12.82 -32.79 -11.42
CA GLY A 386 13.95 -31.93 -11.81
C GLY A 386 14.44 -31.02 -10.69
N PHE A 387 15.44 -30.18 -10.96
CA PHE A 387 16.02 -29.25 -9.98
C PHE A 387 14.99 -28.27 -9.41
N ALA A 388 14.23 -27.62 -10.30
CA ALA A 388 13.19 -26.65 -9.91
C ALA A 388 12.14 -27.27 -8.96
N ASP A 389 11.73 -28.53 -9.21
CA ASP A 389 10.69 -29.21 -8.43
C ASP A 389 11.14 -29.43 -6.97
N PHE A 390 12.39 -29.87 -6.77
CA PHE A 390 12.88 -30.10 -5.42
C PHE A 390 13.37 -28.84 -4.73
N TRP A 391 13.94 -27.87 -5.46
CA TRP A 391 14.34 -26.58 -4.92
C TRP A 391 13.13 -25.82 -4.37
N LEU A 392 12.04 -25.76 -5.13
CA LEU A 392 10.82 -25.06 -4.70
C LEU A 392 10.14 -25.79 -3.54
N ALA A 393 10.12 -27.12 -3.57
CA ALA A 393 9.60 -27.90 -2.44
C ALA A 393 10.44 -27.70 -1.16
N ASP A 394 11.75 -27.46 -1.26
CA ASP A 394 12.59 -27.09 -0.10
C ASP A 394 12.23 -25.70 0.44
N GLN A 395 11.86 -24.74 -0.42
CA GLN A 395 11.29 -23.47 0.05
C GLN A 395 10.00 -23.69 0.84
N LEU A 396 9.10 -24.60 0.38
CA LEU A 396 7.85 -24.91 1.09
C LEU A 396 8.08 -25.48 2.50
N THR A 397 9.18 -26.20 2.75
CA THR A 397 9.52 -26.68 4.11
C THR A 397 9.83 -25.55 5.09
N SER A 398 10.09 -24.35 4.59
CA SER A 398 10.29 -23.14 5.41
C SER A 398 8.95 -22.42 5.68
N LEU A 399 7.88 -22.85 5.01
CA LEU A 399 6.52 -22.32 5.12
C LEU A 399 5.60 -23.27 5.89
N GLU A 400 6.14 -24.20 6.69
CA GLU A 400 5.35 -25.16 7.48
C GLU A 400 4.30 -24.48 8.38
N LEU A 401 4.60 -23.29 8.92
CA LEU A 401 3.64 -22.47 9.69
C LEU A 401 2.48 -21.94 8.84
N LEU A 402 2.70 -21.60 7.56
CA LEU A 402 1.61 -21.21 6.66
C LEU A 402 0.62 -22.36 6.49
N PHE A 403 1.12 -23.60 6.31
CA PHE A 403 0.26 -24.78 6.17
C PHE A 403 -0.50 -25.09 7.46
N PHE A 404 0.11 -24.85 8.61
CA PHE A 404 -0.52 -24.98 9.91
C PHE A 404 -1.75 -24.04 10.05
N ASP A 405 -1.61 -22.78 9.65
CA ASP A 405 -2.65 -21.76 9.80
C ASP A 405 -3.78 -21.82 8.76
N ILE A 406 -3.63 -22.61 7.68
CA ILE A 406 -4.71 -22.78 6.68
C ILE A 406 -5.98 -23.32 7.34
N GLU A 407 -5.85 -24.31 8.23
CA GLU A 407 -7.01 -24.85 8.95
C GLU A 407 -7.70 -23.75 9.77
N TYR A 408 -6.92 -22.99 10.54
CA TYR A 408 -7.44 -21.91 11.35
C TYR A 408 -8.15 -20.85 10.50
N PHE A 409 -7.52 -20.41 9.41
CA PHE A 409 -8.08 -19.41 8.51
C PHE A 409 -9.44 -19.86 7.95
N VAL A 410 -9.53 -21.11 7.49
CA VAL A 410 -10.77 -21.70 6.97
C VAL A 410 -11.83 -21.79 8.06
N CYS A 411 -11.46 -22.29 9.24
CA CYS A 411 -12.37 -22.45 10.37
C CYS A 411 -12.94 -21.12 10.88
N PHE A 412 -12.08 -20.10 11.00
CA PHE A 412 -12.48 -18.76 11.42
C PHE A 412 -13.53 -18.18 10.47
N TYR A 413 -13.26 -18.19 9.17
CA TYR A 413 -14.15 -17.58 8.19
C TYR A 413 -15.44 -18.36 7.93
N ILE A 414 -15.46 -19.68 8.18
CA ILE A 414 -16.68 -20.48 8.00
C ILE A 414 -17.57 -20.46 9.25
N TYR A 415 -16.98 -20.54 10.45
CA TYR A 415 -17.74 -20.82 11.68
C TYR A 415 -17.71 -19.68 12.71
N ASP A 416 -16.60 -18.97 12.85
CA ASP A 416 -16.44 -17.94 13.89
C ASP A 416 -16.94 -16.57 13.41
N VAL A 417 -16.83 -16.32 12.09
CA VAL A 417 -17.34 -15.12 11.45
C VAL A 417 -18.87 -15.20 11.29
N GLY A 418 -19.59 -14.40 12.07
CA GLY A 418 -21.04 -14.30 12.04
C GLY A 418 -21.58 -13.56 10.80
N TRP A 419 -21.42 -14.14 9.61
CA TRP A 419 -21.91 -13.57 8.34
C TRP A 419 -23.44 -13.39 8.32
N TRP A 420 -24.17 -14.17 9.12
CA TRP A 420 -25.63 -14.24 9.15
C TRP A 420 -26.14 -14.17 10.60
N PRO A 421 -27.35 -13.62 10.87
CA PRO A 421 -27.97 -13.71 12.19
C PRO A 421 -28.27 -15.19 12.49
N VAL A 422 -27.61 -15.75 13.50
CA VAL A 422 -27.73 -17.17 13.85
C VAL A 422 -28.94 -17.40 14.75
N ASP A 423 -29.86 -18.27 14.32
CA ASP A 423 -30.89 -18.84 15.20
C ASP A 423 -30.23 -19.80 16.22
N SER A 424 -30.66 -19.66 17.48
CA SER A 424 -30.09 -20.26 18.68
C SER A 424 -30.06 -21.80 18.75
N SER A 425 -30.44 -22.52 17.68
CA SER A 425 -30.49 -23.98 17.59
C SER A 425 -29.26 -24.62 16.93
N SER A 426 -28.16 -23.89 16.76
CA SER A 426 -27.00 -24.31 15.97
C SER A 426 -25.81 -24.89 16.76
N ALA A 427 -26.03 -25.57 17.88
CA ALA A 427 -24.96 -26.10 18.73
C ALA A 427 -24.10 -27.21 18.05
N GLY A 428 -24.53 -27.76 16.91
CA GLY A 428 -23.85 -28.86 16.21
C GLY A 428 -22.90 -28.48 15.06
N ARG A 429 -22.79 -27.20 14.67
CA ARG A 429 -22.05 -26.81 13.45
C ARG A 429 -20.52 -26.69 13.60
N GLY A 430 -19.98 -26.63 14.82
CA GLY A 430 -18.55 -26.35 15.07
C GLY A 430 -17.65 -27.56 15.29
N PHE A 431 -18.12 -28.80 15.10
CA PHE A 431 -17.37 -30.00 15.49
C PHE A 431 -15.98 -30.08 14.82
N LEU A 432 -15.84 -29.69 13.55
CA LEU A 432 -14.54 -29.80 12.87
C LEU A 432 -13.48 -28.80 13.41
N CYS A 433 -13.92 -27.60 13.82
CA CYS A 433 -13.04 -26.46 14.09
C CYS A 433 -12.82 -26.14 15.58
N HIS A 434 -13.60 -26.77 16.46
CA HIS A 434 -13.55 -26.55 17.91
C HIS A 434 -13.49 -27.86 18.71
N SER A 435 -12.98 -28.93 18.11
CA SER A 435 -12.82 -30.23 18.76
C SER A 435 -11.54 -30.96 18.35
N TRP A 436 -11.28 -32.13 18.93
CA TRP A 436 -10.04 -32.90 18.71
C TRP A 436 -9.64 -33.15 17.24
N PRO A 437 -10.57 -33.37 16.28
CA PRO A 437 -10.32 -33.32 14.83
C PRO A 437 -9.48 -32.14 14.32
N GLN A 438 -9.56 -30.97 14.95
CA GLN A 438 -8.75 -29.79 14.61
C GLN A 438 -7.25 -30.11 14.70
N VAL A 439 -6.82 -30.75 15.79
CA VAL A 439 -5.41 -31.07 16.02
C VAL A 439 -4.91 -32.03 14.94
N VAL A 440 -5.75 -32.99 14.53
CA VAL A 440 -5.44 -33.95 13.47
C VAL A 440 -5.31 -33.23 12.12
N LEU A 441 -6.28 -32.39 11.76
CA LEU A 441 -6.28 -31.67 10.48
C LEU A 441 -5.09 -30.71 10.36
N GLN A 442 -4.80 -29.92 11.40
CA GLN A 442 -3.62 -29.06 11.45
C GLN A 442 -2.32 -29.86 11.27
N THR A 443 -2.24 -31.03 11.91
CA THR A 443 -1.06 -31.91 11.83
C THR A 443 -0.88 -32.44 10.41
N ILE A 444 -1.95 -32.85 9.74
CA ILE A 444 -1.91 -33.31 8.34
C ILE A 444 -1.39 -32.19 7.44
N LEU A 445 -1.95 -30.98 7.55
CA LEU A 445 -1.54 -29.85 6.71
C LEU A 445 -0.07 -29.47 6.95
N MET A 446 0.36 -29.40 8.21
CA MET A 446 1.75 -29.07 8.59
C MET A 446 2.76 -30.11 8.05
N VAL A 447 2.38 -31.39 7.92
CA VAL A 447 3.26 -32.45 7.39
C VAL A 447 3.47 -32.37 5.88
N LEU A 448 2.55 -31.74 5.13
CA LEU A 448 2.54 -31.78 3.66
C LEU A 448 3.87 -31.36 3.00
N PRO A 449 4.54 -30.26 3.40
CA PRO A 449 5.82 -29.87 2.78
C PRO A 449 6.90 -30.95 2.91
N SER A 450 7.04 -31.53 4.10
CA SER A 450 7.98 -32.63 4.37
C SER A 450 7.59 -33.90 3.60
N TRP A 451 6.28 -34.17 3.46
CA TRP A 451 5.77 -35.29 2.66
C TRP A 451 6.11 -35.14 1.17
N PHE A 452 5.93 -33.95 0.60
CA PHE A 452 6.24 -33.72 -0.82
C PHE A 452 7.72 -34.00 -1.11
N ARG A 453 8.63 -33.53 -0.24
CA ARG A 453 10.07 -33.82 -0.38
C ARG A 453 10.40 -35.29 -0.20
N PHE A 454 9.79 -35.95 0.77
CA PHE A 454 9.95 -37.39 0.97
C PHE A 454 9.54 -38.18 -0.29
N ALA A 455 8.36 -37.91 -0.85
CA ALA A 455 7.88 -38.56 -2.06
C ALA A 455 8.79 -38.29 -3.27
N GLN A 456 9.27 -37.05 -3.43
CA GLN A 456 10.23 -36.70 -4.48
C GLN A 456 11.55 -37.47 -4.35
N CYS A 457 12.07 -37.65 -3.14
CA CYS A 457 13.30 -38.40 -2.90
C CYS A 457 13.14 -39.88 -3.26
N LEU A 458 12.00 -40.49 -2.91
CA LEU A 458 11.69 -41.87 -3.31
C LEU A 458 11.52 -42.00 -4.82
N ARG A 459 10.88 -41.04 -5.48
CA ARG A 459 10.76 -41.01 -6.94
C ARG A 459 12.13 -40.92 -7.61
N ARG A 460 13.02 -40.05 -7.13
CA ARG A 460 14.40 -39.96 -7.67
C ARG A 460 15.20 -41.24 -7.45
N TYR A 461 15.03 -41.91 -6.32
CA TYR A 461 15.60 -43.24 -6.11
C TYR A 461 15.04 -44.27 -7.10
N ARG A 462 13.73 -44.26 -7.34
CA ARG A 462 13.10 -45.15 -8.33
C ARG A 462 13.67 -44.95 -9.73
N ASP A 463 13.92 -43.70 -10.11
CA ASP A 463 14.37 -43.31 -11.45
C ASP A 463 15.86 -43.58 -11.68
N THR A 464 16.72 -43.27 -10.70
CA THR A 464 18.19 -43.38 -10.82
C THR A 464 18.77 -44.69 -10.27
N LYS A 465 18.02 -45.39 -9.41
CA LYS A 465 18.46 -46.55 -8.61
C LYS A 465 19.64 -46.29 -7.67
N GLN A 466 20.02 -45.02 -7.45
CA GLN A 466 21.11 -44.64 -6.56
C GLN A 466 20.63 -44.49 -5.12
N LYS A 467 21.07 -45.38 -4.22
CA LYS A 467 20.67 -45.33 -2.79
C LYS A 467 21.14 -44.05 -2.11
N PHE A 468 22.39 -43.65 -2.34
CA PHE A 468 22.93 -42.36 -1.93
C PHE A 468 22.97 -41.43 -3.14
N PRO A 469 22.51 -40.16 -3.04
CA PRO A 469 22.01 -39.49 -1.84
C PRO A 469 20.51 -39.69 -1.57
N HIS A 470 19.75 -40.33 -2.46
CA HIS A 470 18.28 -40.22 -2.48
C HIS A 470 17.55 -40.80 -1.25
N LEU A 471 17.88 -42.02 -0.81
CA LEU A 471 17.21 -42.64 0.35
C LEU A 471 17.62 -41.95 1.67
N VAL A 472 18.85 -41.49 1.75
CA VAL A 472 19.34 -40.73 2.92
C VAL A 472 18.60 -39.39 2.99
N ASN A 473 18.42 -38.70 1.87
CA ASN A 473 17.62 -37.49 1.81
C ASN A 473 16.14 -37.75 2.15
N ALA A 474 15.57 -38.89 1.74
CA ALA A 474 14.22 -39.28 2.17
C ALA A 474 14.16 -39.44 3.70
N GLY A 475 15.17 -40.05 4.32
CA GLY A 475 15.30 -40.12 5.78
C GLY A 475 15.32 -38.75 6.46
N LYS A 476 15.98 -37.76 5.86
CA LYS A 476 15.98 -36.37 6.36
C LYS A 476 14.56 -35.82 6.49
N TYR A 477 13.73 -35.93 5.45
CA TYR A 477 12.35 -35.44 5.51
C TYR A 477 11.42 -36.33 6.33
N ALA A 478 11.71 -37.64 6.41
CA ALA A 478 10.99 -38.54 7.31
C ALA A 478 11.16 -38.15 8.78
N SER A 479 12.33 -37.61 9.17
CA SER A 479 12.53 -37.07 10.53
C SER A 479 11.52 -35.97 10.88
N GLY A 480 11.04 -35.21 9.90
CA GLY A 480 10.00 -34.19 10.08
C GLY A 480 8.65 -34.77 10.52
N PHE A 481 8.29 -35.98 10.07
CA PHE A 481 7.05 -36.64 10.49
C PHE A 481 7.04 -36.92 11.99
N PHE A 482 8.18 -37.34 12.54
CA PHE A 482 8.33 -37.59 13.98
C PHE A 482 8.25 -36.30 14.78
N VAL A 483 8.90 -35.23 14.31
CA VAL A 483 8.84 -33.91 14.96
C VAL A 483 7.39 -33.41 15.01
N ILE A 484 6.68 -33.45 13.88
CA ILE A 484 5.32 -32.92 13.79
C ILE A 484 4.33 -33.82 14.56
N GLY A 485 4.46 -35.14 14.45
CA GLY A 485 3.61 -36.09 15.16
C GLY A 485 3.75 -36.02 16.68
N THR A 486 4.98 -35.88 17.20
CA THR A 486 5.22 -35.71 18.64
C THR A 486 4.74 -34.36 19.15
N ASN A 487 4.87 -33.29 18.35
CA ASN A 487 4.26 -31.99 18.67
C ASN A 487 2.72 -32.07 18.68
N ALA A 488 2.11 -32.83 17.76
CA ALA A 488 0.67 -33.06 17.74
C ALA A 488 0.19 -33.80 18.99
N ALA A 489 0.89 -34.88 19.38
CA ALA A 489 0.60 -35.61 20.62
C ALA A 489 0.75 -34.73 21.86
N ARG A 490 1.78 -33.87 21.90
CA ARG A 490 1.97 -32.88 22.96
C ARG A 490 0.81 -31.90 23.05
N ARG A 491 0.32 -31.38 21.92
CA ARG A 491 -0.82 -30.45 21.88
C ARG A 491 -2.14 -31.15 22.25
N ALA A 492 -2.37 -32.35 21.75
CA ALA A 492 -3.56 -33.14 22.05
C ALA A 492 -3.68 -33.49 23.55
N THR A 493 -2.56 -33.70 24.23
CA THR A 493 -2.51 -34.05 25.66
C THR A 493 -2.29 -32.86 26.58
N ALA A 494 -2.16 -31.64 26.05
CA ALA A 494 -1.84 -30.45 26.83
C ALA A 494 -2.85 -30.17 27.96
N ILE A 495 -4.13 -30.48 27.74
CA ILE A 495 -5.21 -30.28 28.73
C ILE A 495 -4.94 -31.10 30.01
N ASN A 496 -4.37 -32.29 29.88
CA ASN A 496 -4.10 -33.19 31.01
C ASN A 496 -2.93 -32.72 31.89
N TYR A 497 -2.18 -31.71 31.44
CA TYR A 497 -0.96 -31.21 32.08
C TYR A 497 -0.97 -29.69 32.25
N ILE A 498 -2.15 -29.06 32.37
CA ILE A 498 -2.30 -27.60 32.49
C ILE A 498 -1.55 -27.04 33.70
N ASP A 499 -1.64 -27.71 34.86
CA ASP A 499 -1.04 -27.24 36.11
C ASP A 499 0.49 -27.33 36.11
N ASN A 500 1.03 -28.32 35.40
CA ASN A 500 2.47 -28.50 35.22
C ASN A 500 2.80 -28.95 33.78
N PRO A 501 2.95 -28.00 32.83
CA PRO A 501 3.26 -28.34 31.44
C PRO A 501 4.57 -29.13 31.27
N ALA A 502 5.52 -28.98 32.21
CA ALA A 502 6.80 -29.66 32.21
C ALA A 502 6.70 -31.16 32.51
N SER A 503 5.59 -31.66 33.06
CA SER A 503 5.38 -33.09 33.29
C SER A 503 4.80 -33.83 32.08
N ASN A 504 4.51 -33.12 30.97
CA ASN A 504 4.01 -33.76 29.76
C ASN A 504 5.14 -34.58 29.06
N PRO A 505 5.06 -35.92 28.99
CA PRO A 505 6.12 -36.75 28.40
C PRO A 505 6.33 -36.48 26.90
N PHE A 506 5.27 -36.07 26.20
CA PHE A 506 5.34 -35.75 24.77
C PHE A 506 6.11 -34.45 24.49
N LEU A 507 6.30 -33.59 25.50
CA LEU A 507 7.16 -32.41 25.40
C LEU A 507 8.62 -32.81 25.22
N TYR A 508 9.14 -33.73 26.05
CA TYR A 508 10.52 -34.21 25.94
C TYR A 508 10.73 -35.02 24.67
N LEU A 509 9.74 -35.83 24.27
CA LEU A 509 9.80 -36.57 23.01
C LEU A 509 9.86 -35.64 21.80
N TRP A 510 9.10 -34.53 21.83
CA TRP A 510 9.18 -33.49 20.82
C TRP A 510 10.54 -32.78 20.80
N ILE A 511 11.13 -32.46 21.96
CA ILE A 511 12.46 -31.84 22.06
C ILE A 511 13.53 -32.77 21.45
N ILE A 512 13.51 -34.06 21.80
CA ILE A 512 14.48 -35.05 21.30
C ILE A 512 14.36 -35.21 19.78
N THR A 513 13.14 -35.41 19.27
CA THR A 513 12.92 -35.56 17.83
C THR A 513 13.28 -34.28 17.05
N THR A 514 12.98 -33.10 17.61
CA THR A 514 13.35 -31.81 17.02
C THR A 514 14.85 -31.63 16.98
N PHE A 515 15.57 -31.98 18.05
CA PHE A 515 17.03 -31.92 18.10
C PHE A 515 17.67 -32.84 17.05
N ILE A 516 17.22 -34.10 16.95
CA ILE A 516 17.72 -35.06 15.96
C ILE A 516 17.43 -34.55 14.54
N GLY A 517 16.20 -34.11 14.26
CA GLY A 517 15.80 -33.59 12.96
C GLY A 517 16.55 -32.32 12.56
N ALA A 518 16.73 -31.38 13.49
CA ALA A 518 17.49 -30.14 13.28
C ALA A 518 18.97 -30.43 12.96
N THR A 519 19.59 -31.34 13.71
CA THR A 519 20.99 -31.74 13.50
C THR A 519 21.17 -32.43 12.16
N TYR A 520 20.23 -33.30 11.76
CA TYR A 520 20.26 -33.95 10.46
C TYR A 520 20.16 -32.92 9.32
N LYS A 521 19.21 -31.97 9.41
CA LYS A 521 19.07 -30.90 8.41
C LYS A 521 20.31 -30.01 8.34
N LEU A 522 20.92 -29.63 9.47
CA LEU A 522 22.16 -28.85 9.52
C LEU A 522 23.31 -29.55 8.80
N ILE A 523 23.55 -30.83 9.11
CA ILE A 523 24.60 -31.62 8.46
C ILE A 523 24.32 -31.71 6.95
N TRP A 524 23.06 -31.86 6.56
CA TRP A 524 22.67 -31.92 5.17
C TRP A 524 22.93 -30.60 4.43
N ASP A 525 22.52 -29.47 5.00
CA ASP A 525 22.68 -28.17 4.36
C ASP A 525 24.17 -27.87 4.13
N ILE A 526 25.01 -28.06 5.14
CA ILE A 526 26.45 -27.75 5.03
C ILE A 526 27.19 -28.76 4.12
N LYS A 527 26.98 -30.07 4.31
CA LYS A 527 27.78 -31.08 3.62
C LYS A 527 27.25 -31.42 2.23
N MET A 528 25.94 -31.53 2.08
CA MET A 528 25.32 -32.03 0.84
C MET A 528 24.86 -30.88 -0.06
N ASP A 529 24.08 -29.95 0.49
CA ASP A 529 23.50 -28.88 -0.33
C ASP A 529 24.53 -27.83 -0.71
N TRP A 530 25.41 -27.45 0.23
CA TRP A 530 26.51 -26.51 0.00
C TRP A 530 27.80 -27.20 -0.44
N GLY A 531 27.98 -28.50 -0.17
CA GLY A 531 29.19 -29.22 -0.61
C GLY A 531 30.46 -28.83 0.18
N PHE A 532 30.33 -28.37 1.42
CA PHE A 532 31.49 -28.04 2.27
C PHE A 532 32.05 -29.29 2.95
N PHE A 533 33.22 -29.16 3.58
CA PHE A 533 34.00 -30.27 4.15
C PHE A 533 34.42 -31.32 3.11
N ASP A 534 34.76 -30.86 1.90
CA ASP A 534 35.36 -31.74 0.89
C ASP A 534 36.79 -32.12 1.32
N LYS A 535 37.18 -33.36 1.05
CA LYS A 535 38.54 -33.86 1.34
C LYS A 535 39.59 -33.19 0.45
N ASN A 536 39.18 -32.66 -0.69
CA ASN A 536 40.05 -32.03 -1.69
C ASN A 536 39.96 -30.49 -1.65
N ALA A 537 39.75 -29.88 -0.48
CA ALA A 537 39.45 -28.45 -0.36
C ALA A 537 40.62 -27.47 -0.64
N GLY A 538 41.81 -27.96 -1.02
CA GLY A 538 42.97 -27.12 -1.33
C GLY A 538 43.30 -26.10 -0.23
N GLU A 539 43.37 -24.82 -0.59
CA GLU A 539 43.61 -23.69 0.32
C GLU A 539 42.36 -23.22 1.09
N ASN A 540 41.18 -23.76 0.76
CA ASN A 540 39.89 -23.36 1.33
C ASN A 540 39.49 -24.31 2.46
N LYS A 541 40.18 -24.20 3.61
CA LYS A 541 40.01 -25.06 4.78
C LYS A 541 38.53 -25.18 5.21
N LEU A 542 38.01 -26.41 5.31
CA LEU A 542 36.62 -26.75 5.65
C LEU A 542 35.57 -26.44 4.56
N LEU A 543 35.95 -25.85 3.43
CA LEU A 543 35.07 -25.57 2.30
C LEU A 543 35.35 -26.59 1.18
N ARG A 544 35.12 -26.19 -0.08
CA ARG A 544 35.45 -26.94 -1.29
C ARG A 544 36.52 -26.20 -2.09
N ASP A 545 37.13 -26.88 -3.06
CA ASP A 545 38.24 -26.34 -3.86
C ASP A 545 37.85 -25.05 -4.60
N GLN A 546 36.71 -25.08 -5.30
CA GLN A 546 36.23 -23.96 -6.12
C GLN A 546 35.11 -23.17 -5.41
N ILE A 547 35.31 -21.85 -5.32
CA ILE A 547 34.34 -20.89 -4.78
C ILE A 547 34.11 -19.77 -5.79
N VAL A 548 32.86 -19.30 -5.89
CA VAL A 548 32.43 -18.25 -6.82
C VAL A 548 32.36 -16.89 -6.12
N TYR A 549 31.92 -16.84 -4.86
CA TYR A 549 31.81 -15.58 -4.13
C TYR A 549 33.18 -15.13 -3.60
N PRO A 550 33.52 -13.84 -3.73
CA PRO A 550 34.90 -13.37 -3.60
C PRO A 550 35.48 -13.46 -2.17
N SER A 551 34.63 -13.37 -1.14
CA SER A 551 35.09 -13.38 0.26
C SER A 551 34.77 -14.70 0.95
N LYS A 552 35.81 -15.33 1.52
CA LYS A 552 35.70 -16.55 2.36
C LYS A 552 34.86 -16.29 3.61
N PHE A 553 34.79 -15.05 4.08
CA PHE A 553 33.98 -14.65 5.24
C PHE A 553 32.51 -15.04 5.05
N TYR A 554 31.95 -14.87 3.84
CA TYR A 554 30.54 -15.17 3.58
C TYR A 554 30.21 -16.65 3.85
N TYR A 555 31.10 -17.56 3.48
CA TYR A 555 30.93 -19.00 3.66
C TYR A 555 30.97 -19.39 5.15
N TYR A 556 31.95 -18.88 5.90
CA TYR A 556 32.04 -19.16 7.34
C TYR A 556 30.91 -18.50 8.13
N ALA A 557 30.51 -17.28 7.76
CA ALA A 557 29.36 -16.60 8.34
C ALA A 557 28.08 -17.40 8.10
N GLY A 558 27.87 -17.95 6.89
CA GLY A 558 26.75 -18.84 6.59
C GLY A 558 26.71 -20.10 7.43
N ILE A 559 27.86 -20.74 7.70
CA ILE A 559 27.92 -21.92 8.59
C ILE A 559 27.48 -21.56 10.02
N VAL A 560 27.99 -20.44 10.55
CA VAL A 560 27.64 -19.97 11.90
C VAL A 560 26.16 -19.59 11.98
N GLU A 561 25.67 -18.92 10.95
CA GLU A 561 24.27 -18.48 10.83
C GLU A 561 23.30 -19.66 10.77
N ASP A 562 23.51 -20.66 9.88
CA ASP A 562 22.62 -21.83 9.81
C ASP A 562 22.64 -22.61 11.14
N PHE A 563 23.79 -22.70 11.82
CA PHE A 563 23.85 -23.31 13.15
C PHE A 563 22.98 -22.55 14.16
N ILE A 564 23.16 -21.23 14.31
CA ILE A 564 22.41 -20.43 15.29
C ILE A 564 20.91 -20.49 14.99
N PHE A 565 20.51 -20.26 13.74
CA PHE A 565 19.10 -20.18 13.39
C PHE A 565 18.41 -21.54 13.35
N ARG A 566 19.12 -22.64 13.06
CA ARG A 566 18.55 -23.99 13.16
C ARG A 566 18.18 -24.37 14.59
N TYR A 567 18.92 -23.91 15.59
CA TYR A 567 18.63 -24.20 17.00
C TYR A 567 17.84 -23.10 17.71
N ILE A 568 17.30 -22.12 16.97
CA ILE A 568 16.55 -20.99 17.54
C ILE A 568 15.28 -21.44 18.30
N TRP A 569 14.72 -22.59 17.94
CA TRP A 569 13.55 -23.18 18.62
C TRP A 569 13.78 -23.45 20.12
N VAL A 570 15.05 -23.55 20.57
CA VAL A 570 15.40 -23.66 22.00
C VAL A 570 14.93 -22.44 22.79
N ILE A 571 14.97 -21.25 22.18
CA ILE A 571 14.44 -20.01 22.79
C ILE A 571 12.92 -20.13 22.96
N ASN A 572 12.20 -20.71 22.00
CA ASN A 572 10.75 -20.94 22.11
C ASN A 572 10.43 -21.80 23.34
N VAL A 573 11.16 -22.91 23.50
CA VAL A 573 11.01 -23.83 24.65
C VAL A 573 11.29 -23.09 25.96
N PHE A 574 12.38 -22.32 26.04
CA PHE A 574 12.73 -21.55 27.23
C PHE A 574 11.66 -20.51 27.61
N MET A 575 11.12 -19.80 26.62
CA MET A 575 10.09 -18.78 26.84
C MET A 575 8.75 -19.39 27.27
N GLN A 576 8.37 -20.56 26.75
CA GLN A 576 7.18 -21.28 27.19
C GLN A 576 7.22 -21.63 28.68
N PHE A 577 8.41 -21.88 29.25
CA PHE A 577 8.56 -22.17 30.68
C PHE A 577 8.67 -20.94 31.58
N ARG A 578 9.09 -19.78 31.03
CA ARG A 578 9.38 -18.56 31.80
C ARG A 578 8.24 -17.55 31.82
N THR A 579 7.44 -17.51 30.75
CA THR A 579 6.42 -16.48 30.52
C THR A 579 5.07 -17.16 30.34
N ARG A 580 4.14 -16.94 31.29
CA ARG A 580 2.73 -17.38 31.18
C ARG A 580 1.88 -16.46 30.27
N SER A 581 2.50 -15.44 29.69
CA SER A 581 1.87 -14.44 28.82
C SER A 581 1.89 -14.90 27.36
N ALA A 582 0.72 -15.17 26.78
CA ALA A 582 0.57 -15.60 25.39
C ALA A 582 1.06 -14.54 24.36
N GLU A 583 1.03 -13.25 24.72
CA GLU A 583 1.40 -12.12 23.85
C GLU A 583 2.82 -12.21 23.28
N TYR A 584 3.77 -12.68 24.08
CA TYR A 584 5.17 -12.78 23.66
C TYR A 584 5.39 -13.95 22.70
N ALA A 585 4.56 -15.00 22.75
CA ALA A 585 4.74 -16.18 21.91
C ALA A 585 4.53 -15.86 20.42
N ASP A 586 3.60 -14.96 20.10
CA ASP A 586 3.23 -14.62 18.72
C ASP A 586 4.21 -13.64 18.07
N VAL A 587 4.69 -12.62 18.81
CA VAL A 587 5.77 -11.73 18.34
C VAL A 587 7.04 -12.53 18.06
N ILE A 588 7.38 -13.47 18.95
CA ILE A 588 8.52 -14.38 18.75
C ILE A 588 8.30 -15.27 17.52
N GLY A 589 7.08 -15.79 17.32
CA GLY A 589 6.71 -16.56 16.13
C GLY A 589 6.92 -15.77 14.83
N PHE A 590 6.48 -14.51 14.78
CA PHE A 590 6.71 -13.62 13.64
C PHE A 590 8.20 -13.40 13.36
N ILE A 591 9.00 -13.11 14.40
CA ILE A 591 10.45 -12.93 14.29
C ILE A 591 11.10 -14.22 13.76
N PHE A 592 10.73 -15.39 14.26
CA PHE A 592 11.26 -16.66 13.78
C PHE A 592 10.89 -16.94 12.33
N GLY A 593 9.70 -16.53 11.88
CA GLY A 593 9.33 -16.56 10.47
C GLY A 593 10.26 -15.73 9.59
N LEU A 594 10.62 -14.51 10.02
CA LEU A 594 11.59 -13.66 9.30
C LEU A 594 13.00 -14.26 9.27
N ILE A 595 13.45 -14.81 10.39
CA ILE A 595 14.75 -15.47 10.52
C ILE A 595 14.81 -16.71 9.61
N GLU A 596 13.75 -17.52 9.55
CA GLU A 596 13.71 -18.69 8.66
C GLU A 596 13.76 -18.30 7.17
N ILE A 597 13.14 -17.17 6.78
CA ILE A 597 13.31 -16.62 5.41
C ILE A 597 14.76 -16.23 5.17
N PHE A 598 15.39 -15.51 6.10
CA PHE A 598 16.76 -15.06 5.95
C PHE A 598 17.75 -16.23 5.87
N ARG A 599 17.54 -17.27 6.68
CA ARG A 599 18.29 -18.52 6.60
C ARG A 599 18.17 -19.19 5.24
N ARG A 600 16.95 -19.24 4.70
CA ARG A 600 16.70 -19.79 3.35
C ARG A 600 17.30 -18.92 2.25
N PHE A 601 17.32 -17.59 2.44
CA PHE A 601 18.01 -16.65 1.56
C PHE A 601 19.50 -16.96 1.44
N ILE A 602 20.19 -17.17 2.56
CA ILE A 602 21.61 -17.57 2.53
C ILE A 602 21.78 -18.96 1.90
N TRP A 603 20.93 -19.93 2.28
CA TRP A 603 20.96 -21.27 1.70
C TRP A 603 20.83 -21.25 0.16
N ASN A 604 20.01 -20.36 -0.39
CA ASN A 604 19.80 -20.21 -1.83
C ASN A 604 21.10 -19.83 -2.58
N TYR A 605 21.94 -18.95 -2.03
CA TYR A 605 23.24 -18.60 -2.62
C TYR A 605 24.16 -19.80 -2.75
N PHE A 606 24.39 -20.52 -1.65
CA PHE A 606 25.35 -21.62 -1.62
C PHE A 606 24.82 -22.89 -2.31
N ARG A 607 23.51 -23.14 -2.26
CA ARG A 607 22.88 -24.27 -2.96
C ARG A 607 23.02 -24.12 -4.47
N LEU A 608 22.70 -22.94 -5.02
CA LEU A 608 22.79 -22.73 -6.47
C LEU A 608 24.23 -22.71 -6.96
N GLU A 609 25.14 -22.13 -6.18
CA GLU A 609 26.57 -22.18 -6.47
C GLU A 609 27.09 -23.62 -6.51
N ASN A 610 26.71 -24.46 -5.55
CA ASN A 610 27.09 -25.88 -5.54
C ASN A 610 26.56 -26.63 -6.77
N GLU A 611 25.30 -26.39 -7.15
CA GLU A 611 24.72 -27.01 -8.35
C GLU A 611 25.42 -26.52 -9.64
N HIS A 612 25.76 -25.23 -9.71
CA HIS A 612 26.48 -24.66 -10.84
C HIS A 612 27.85 -25.33 -11.03
N LEU A 613 28.62 -25.47 -9.96
CA LEU A 613 29.94 -26.10 -10.00
C LEU A 613 29.86 -27.58 -10.36
N ASN A 614 28.88 -28.31 -9.83
CA ASN A 614 28.66 -29.73 -10.17
C ASN A 614 28.27 -29.93 -11.65
N ASN A 615 27.45 -29.05 -12.23
CA ASN A 615 27.08 -29.12 -13.64
C ASN A 615 28.25 -28.82 -14.59
N CYS A 616 29.18 -27.93 -14.20
CA CYS A 616 30.41 -27.67 -14.94
C CYS A 616 31.42 -28.85 -14.82
N GLY A 617 31.48 -29.52 -13.66
CA GLY A 617 32.36 -30.67 -13.44
C GLY A 617 32.00 -31.93 -14.23
N GLU A 618 30.72 -32.14 -14.57
CA GLU A 618 30.25 -33.27 -15.41
C GLU A 618 30.19 -32.95 -16.92
N PHE A 619 30.74 -31.81 -17.37
CA PHE A 619 30.72 -31.35 -18.78
C PHE A 619 29.32 -31.21 -19.40
N ARG A 620 28.26 -31.09 -18.58
CA ARG A 620 26.88 -30.85 -19.06
C ARG A 620 26.66 -29.40 -19.49
N ALA A 621 27.56 -28.50 -19.12
CA ALA A 621 27.64 -27.13 -19.60
C ALA A 621 29.11 -26.76 -19.87
N VAL A 622 29.38 -26.11 -21.00
CA VAL A 622 30.68 -25.47 -21.27
C VAL A 622 30.72 -24.19 -20.43
N ARG A 623 31.88 -23.85 -19.86
CA ARG A 623 32.10 -22.59 -19.14
C ARG A 623 32.07 -21.42 -20.12
N ASP A 624 30.89 -21.05 -20.60
CA ASP A 624 30.69 -19.79 -21.29
C ASP A 624 30.86 -18.69 -20.25
N ILE A 625 31.94 -17.93 -20.40
CA ILE A 625 32.23 -16.75 -19.60
C ILE A 625 31.11 -15.75 -19.90
N SER A 626 30.09 -15.68 -19.05
CA SER A 626 29.18 -14.55 -19.02
C SER A 626 30.00 -13.35 -18.56
N ILE A 627 30.50 -12.58 -19.53
CA ILE A 627 31.10 -11.29 -19.25
C ILE A 627 29.97 -10.44 -18.66
N ALA A 628 29.98 -10.27 -17.34
CA ALA A 628 29.13 -9.28 -16.70
C ALA A 628 29.51 -7.92 -17.32
N PRO A 629 28.54 -7.11 -17.79
CA PRO A 629 28.86 -5.78 -18.25
C PRO A 629 29.46 -5.01 -17.07
N ILE A 630 30.69 -4.51 -17.26
CA ILE A 630 31.41 -3.72 -16.26
C ILE A 630 30.54 -2.49 -15.97
N SER A 631 29.93 -2.45 -14.79
CA SER A 631 28.91 -1.45 -14.46
C SER A 631 29.46 -0.26 -13.69
N ASN A 632 30.71 -0.34 -13.20
CA ASN A 632 31.34 0.71 -12.39
C ASN A 632 32.60 1.25 -13.07
N THR A 633 32.65 2.57 -13.26
CA THR A 633 33.80 3.33 -13.80
C THR A 633 35.07 3.16 -12.96
N THR A 634 34.94 2.74 -11.70
CA THR A 634 36.05 2.45 -10.77
C THR A 634 36.80 1.15 -11.08
N ASP A 635 36.18 0.18 -11.77
CA ASP A 635 36.87 -1.08 -12.11
C ASP A 635 37.81 -0.89 -13.33
N TYR A 636 37.54 0.09 -14.19
CA TYR A 636 38.40 0.45 -15.33
C TYR A 636 39.74 1.02 -14.90
N THR A 637 39.75 1.94 -13.94
CA THR A 637 40.98 2.53 -13.40
C THR A 637 41.81 1.50 -12.65
N THR A 638 41.16 0.56 -11.97
CA THR A 638 41.85 -0.55 -11.30
C THR A 638 42.46 -1.54 -12.30
N LEU A 639 41.80 -1.78 -13.45
CA LEU A 639 42.33 -2.59 -14.55
C LEU A 639 43.46 -1.89 -15.32
N GLU A 640 43.36 -0.58 -15.57
CA GLU A 640 44.45 0.24 -16.13
C GLU A 640 45.66 0.27 -15.19
N ASP A 641 45.47 0.47 -13.88
CA ASP A 641 46.53 0.40 -12.86
C ASP A 641 47.15 -1.00 -12.73
N MET A 642 46.42 -2.05 -13.08
CA MET A 642 46.93 -3.42 -13.15
C MET A 642 47.66 -3.70 -14.47
N MET A 643 47.29 -3.01 -15.55
CA MET A 643 47.95 -3.07 -16.86
C MET A 643 49.25 -2.25 -16.91
N ASP A 644 49.38 -1.23 -16.06
CA ASP A 644 50.56 -0.37 -15.93
C ASP A 644 51.62 -0.90 -14.95
N LYS A 645 51.37 -2.02 -14.25
CA LYS A 645 52.34 -2.67 -13.34
C LYS A 645 53.26 -3.64 -14.10
N GLU A 646 54.56 -3.32 -14.06
CA GLU A 646 55.62 -3.91 -14.90
C GLU A 646 55.94 -5.41 -14.70
N ASN A 647 55.32 -6.12 -13.74
CA ASN A 647 55.58 -7.55 -13.49
C ASN A 647 54.31 -8.37 -13.18
N GLY A 648 53.63 -8.82 -14.24
CA GLY A 648 52.50 -9.77 -14.19
C GLY A 648 52.49 -10.74 -15.37
N ILE A 649 53.53 -11.59 -15.43
CA ILE A 649 53.66 -12.82 -16.26
C ILE A 649 54.04 -12.60 -17.75
N LYS A 650 55.33 -12.84 -18.05
CA LYS A 650 55.94 -12.85 -19.40
C LYS A 650 56.05 -14.28 -19.97
N ASN A 651 55.73 -14.43 -21.27
CA ASN A 651 56.63 -14.93 -22.35
C ASN A 651 55.83 -14.95 -23.68
N ARG A 652 56.07 -14.13 -24.70
CA ARG A 652 57.27 -13.66 -25.43
C ARG A 652 57.84 -14.68 -26.42
N ARG A 653 57.09 -14.97 -27.50
CA ARG A 653 57.61 -15.39 -28.82
C ARG A 653 56.55 -15.13 -29.91
N GLN A 654 56.40 -13.88 -30.37
CA GLN A 654 55.90 -13.52 -31.72
C GLN A 654 55.69 -12.00 -31.98
N SER A 655 56.06 -11.11 -31.06
CA SER A 655 55.94 -9.65 -31.26
C SER A 655 57.11 -9.05 -32.05
N LYS A 656 57.34 -9.56 -33.27
CA LYS A 656 58.16 -8.87 -34.30
C LYS A 656 57.64 -9.04 -35.73
N ARG A 657 56.51 -9.75 -35.91
CA ARG A 657 55.90 -10.00 -37.23
C ARG A 657 54.61 -9.21 -37.47
N HIS A 658 54.00 -8.65 -36.42
CA HIS A 658 52.70 -7.97 -36.53
C HIS A 658 52.82 -6.48 -36.91
N ASP A 659 53.86 -5.78 -36.43
CA ASP A 659 54.07 -4.35 -36.69
C ASP A 659 54.48 -4.01 -38.14
N LEU A 660 54.83 -5.01 -38.95
CA LEU A 660 55.14 -4.84 -40.38
C LEU A 660 53.91 -5.06 -41.29
N LEU A 661 52.87 -5.77 -40.82
CA LEU A 661 51.66 -6.07 -41.61
C LEU A 661 50.59 -4.99 -41.48
N GLU A 662 50.57 -4.26 -40.36
CA GLU A 662 49.58 -3.21 -40.11
C GLU A 662 49.89 -1.89 -40.86
N LYS A 663 51.12 -1.71 -41.35
CA LYS A 663 51.51 -0.59 -42.21
C LYS A 663 51.20 -0.80 -43.71
N VAL A 664 50.84 -2.01 -44.13
CA VAL A 664 50.53 -2.32 -45.54
C VAL A 664 49.03 -2.22 -45.83
N ASN A 665 48.16 -2.62 -44.89
CA ASN A 665 46.71 -2.66 -45.12
C ASN A 665 46.02 -1.28 -45.11
N ASN A 666 46.64 -0.28 -44.47
CA ASN A 666 46.14 1.10 -44.41
C ASN A 666 46.41 1.93 -45.68
N ARG A 667 47.02 1.35 -46.72
CA ARG A 667 47.21 2.00 -48.03
C ARG A 667 46.21 1.57 -49.10
N GLU A 668 45.47 0.48 -48.93
CA GLU A 668 44.48 -0.01 -49.93
C GLU A 668 43.05 0.50 -49.68
N ILE A 669 42.68 0.77 -48.41
CA ILE A 669 41.31 1.20 -48.06
C ILE A 669 41.04 2.67 -48.44
N LYS A 670 42.09 3.49 -48.58
CA LYS A 670 41.98 4.88 -49.07
C LYS A 670 41.79 5.01 -50.58
N LYS A 671 41.78 3.91 -51.34
CA LYS A 671 41.63 3.93 -52.81
C LYS A 671 40.23 3.54 -53.31
N GLN A 672 39.36 2.98 -52.47
CA GLN A 672 37.98 2.59 -52.84
C GLN A 672 36.90 3.61 -52.43
N THR A 673 37.26 4.62 -51.64
CA THR A 673 36.33 5.66 -51.17
C THR A 673 36.18 6.84 -52.12
N HIS A 674 36.91 6.87 -53.25
CA HIS A 674 36.85 7.99 -54.21
C HIS A 674 36.02 7.73 -55.48
N ASP A 675 35.63 6.47 -55.76
CA ASP A 675 34.92 6.11 -57.00
C ASP A 675 33.39 5.96 -56.87
N ASN A 676 32.84 5.86 -55.65
CA ASN A 676 31.38 5.70 -55.46
C ASN A 676 30.61 7.03 -55.27
N GLU A 677 31.30 8.16 -55.11
CA GLU A 677 30.67 9.49 -55.01
C GLU A 677 30.34 10.13 -56.38
N LYS A 678 30.81 9.56 -57.50
CA LYS A 678 30.51 10.08 -58.86
C LYS A 678 29.31 9.43 -59.55
N SER A 679 28.75 8.35 -59.01
CA SER A 679 27.64 7.61 -59.65
C SER A 679 26.24 7.99 -59.13
N LEU A 680 26.14 8.70 -58.00
CA LEU A 680 24.85 9.11 -57.42
C LEU A 680 24.41 10.55 -57.76
N SER A 681 25.25 11.34 -58.42
CA SER A 681 24.90 12.70 -58.86
C SER A 681 24.17 12.74 -60.21
N HIS A 682 24.12 11.62 -60.95
CA HIS A 682 23.45 11.52 -62.25
C HIS A 682 22.01 11.00 -62.23
N LEU A 683 21.54 10.38 -61.13
CA LEU A 683 20.18 9.84 -61.01
C LEU A 683 19.16 10.82 -60.39
N SER A 684 19.62 11.99 -59.93
CA SER A 684 18.80 12.99 -59.23
C SER A 684 18.23 14.08 -60.15
N ARG A 685 18.46 13.99 -61.47
CA ARG A 685 18.07 15.02 -62.47
C ARG A 685 16.92 14.65 -63.42
N THR A 686 16.29 13.48 -63.28
CA THR A 686 15.27 13.00 -64.23
C THR A 686 13.85 12.82 -63.67
N LEU A 687 13.57 13.22 -62.42
CA LEU A 687 12.23 13.07 -61.83
C LEU A 687 11.74 14.38 -61.18
N SER A 688 11.57 15.42 -62.00
CA SER A 688 10.93 16.67 -61.57
C SER A 688 10.06 17.30 -62.67
N THR A 689 8.94 16.66 -63.02
CA THR A 689 7.82 17.32 -63.72
C THR A 689 6.51 16.62 -63.36
N ASN A 690 5.67 17.29 -62.54
CA ASN A 690 4.22 17.44 -62.72
C ASN A 690 3.57 17.88 -61.40
N SER A 691 2.97 19.07 -61.42
CA SER A 691 2.28 19.72 -60.32
C SER A 691 0.77 19.84 -60.59
N SER A 692 -0.02 19.54 -59.55
CA SER A 692 -1.47 19.79 -59.32
C SER A 692 -2.46 18.99 -60.19
N PRO A 693 -3.65 18.54 -59.68
CA PRO A 693 -4.46 19.11 -58.60
C PRO A 693 -4.98 18.08 -57.55
N VAL A 694 -4.58 18.19 -56.28
CA VAL A 694 -4.94 17.18 -55.25
C VAL A 694 -5.80 17.74 -54.10
N ASN A 695 -6.12 19.04 -54.11
CA ASN A 695 -6.81 19.67 -52.98
C ASN A 695 -8.34 19.52 -52.96
N GLU A 696 -8.97 19.05 -54.03
CA GLU A 696 -10.44 18.79 -54.05
C GLU A 696 -10.79 17.32 -53.76
N GLU A 697 -9.91 16.38 -54.11
CA GLU A 697 -10.13 14.95 -53.86
C GLU A 697 -9.86 14.55 -52.40
N LEU A 698 -8.98 15.28 -51.69
CA LEU A 698 -8.68 15.03 -50.28
C LEU A 698 -9.85 15.43 -49.35
N HIS A 699 -10.64 16.43 -49.75
CA HIS A 699 -11.82 16.86 -48.99
C HIS A 699 -12.96 15.84 -49.13
N ASN A 700 -13.17 15.29 -50.33
CA ASN A 700 -14.22 14.30 -50.59
C ASN A 700 -13.85 12.87 -50.09
N ARG A 701 -12.57 12.50 -50.03
CA ARG A 701 -12.13 11.26 -49.34
C ARG A 701 -12.20 11.37 -47.81
N PHE A 702 -12.19 12.57 -47.24
CA PHE A 702 -12.36 12.78 -45.78
C PHE A 702 -13.79 12.48 -45.31
N VAL A 703 -14.78 12.68 -46.18
CA VAL A 703 -16.20 12.44 -45.88
C VAL A 703 -16.61 10.98 -46.12
N MET A 704 -16.02 10.29 -47.10
CA MET A 704 -16.40 8.89 -47.44
C MET A 704 -15.74 7.79 -46.59
N VAL A 705 -14.65 8.05 -45.87
CA VAL A 705 -13.93 7.01 -45.07
C VAL A 705 -14.45 6.88 -43.63
N SER A 706 -15.46 7.66 -43.24
CA SER A 706 -16.15 7.54 -41.95
C SER A 706 -17.06 6.29 -41.87
N SER A 707 -17.39 5.66 -43.00
CA SER A 707 -18.41 4.60 -43.10
C SER A 707 -17.90 3.15 -43.03
N GLN A 708 -16.58 2.89 -43.01
CA GLN A 708 -16.04 1.52 -43.09
C GLN A 708 -15.34 1.01 -41.82
N ILE A 709 -15.54 1.66 -40.66
CA ILE A 709 -14.95 1.23 -39.39
C ILE A 709 -15.96 1.40 -38.25
N SER A 710 -17.08 0.67 -38.29
CA SER A 710 -17.94 0.49 -37.11
C SER A 710 -17.89 -0.96 -36.60
N MET A 711 -17.39 -1.11 -35.37
CA MET A 711 -17.86 -2.16 -34.47
C MET A 711 -19.21 -1.68 -33.89
N PRO A 712 -20.10 -2.58 -33.44
CA PRO A 712 -21.47 -2.20 -33.12
C PRO A 712 -21.54 -1.14 -32.02
N ASP A 713 -22.40 -0.13 -32.21
CA ASP A 713 -22.65 0.99 -31.28
C ASP A 713 -23.12 0.52 -29.89
N THR A 714 -23.44 -0.77 -29.74
CA THR A 714 -23.86 -1.41 -28.50
C THR A 714 -22.83 -1.30 -27.38
N PHE A 715 -21.52 -1.39 -27.64
CA PHE A 715 -20.49 -1.30 -26.59
C PHE A 715 -20.33 0.11 -26.01
N GLU A 716 -20.48 1.14 -26.83
CA GLU A 716 -20.43 2.54 -26.39
C GLU A 716 -21.58 2.82 -25.42
N SER A 717 -22.80 2.44 -25.79
CA SER A 717 -23.99 2.57 -24.96
C SER A 717 -23.88 1.80 -23.64
N ILE A 718 -23.28 0.61 -23.63
CA ILE A 718 -23.06 -0.17 -22.40
C ILE A 718 -22.13 0.56 -21.43
N TYR A 719 -20.96 1.03 -21.89
CA TYR A 719 -20.00 1.70 -21.01
C TYR A 719 -20.54 3.03 -20.46
N VAL A 720 -21.24 3.80 -21.30
CA VAL A 720 -21.90 5.03 -20.87
C VAL A 720 -23.03 4.73 -19.88
N GLY A 721 -23.82 3.68 -20.13
CA GLY A 721 -24.88 3.22 -19.21
C GLY A 721 -24.32 2.82 -17.84
N ILE A 722 -23.20 2.09 -17.81
CA ILE A 722 -22.49 1.74 -16.57
C ILE A 722 -21.99 3.01 -15.87
N GLY A 723 -21.33 3.92 -16.59
CA GLY A 723 -20.82 5.18 -16.04
C GLY A 723 -21.90 6.06 -15.45
N LEU A 724 -23.06 6.15 -16.11
CA LEU A 724 -24.25 6.84 -15.63
C LEU A 724 -24.81 6.17 -14.37
N ALA A 725 -25.01 4.85 -14.40
CA ALA A 725 -25.55 4.10 -13.26
C ALA A 725 -24.69 4.27 -12.00
N ILE A 726 -23.36 4.22 -12.13
CA ILE A 726 -22.42 4.44 -11.01
C ILE A 726 -22.60 5.84 -10.43
N ARG A 727 -22.61 6.89 -11.27
CA ARG A 727 -22.74 8.28 -10.81
C ARG A 727 -24.09 8.50 -10.13
N VAL A 728 -25.19 8.10 -10.77
CA VAL A 728 -26.54 8.21 -10.21
C VAL A 728 -26.63 7.49 -8.87
N PHE A 729 -26.15 6.23 -8.80
CA PHE A 729 -26.12 5.48 -7.56
C PHE A 729 -25.34 6.22 -6.47
N LEU A 730 -24.11 6.66 -6.74
CA LEU A 730 -23.29 7.34 -5.73
C LEU A 730 -23.88 8.68 -5.26
N PHE A 731 -24.58 9.43 -6.13
CA PHE A 731 -25.26 10.66 -5.75
C PHE A 731 -26.42 10.46 -4.78
N PHE A 732 -27.09 9.29 -4.79
CA PHE A 732 -28.12 8.96 -3.81
C PHE A 732 -27.54 8.71 -2.40
N GLN A 733 -26.22 8.56 -2.28
CA GLN A 733 -25.58 8.19 -1.02
C GLN A 733 -25.12 9.46 -0.29
N THR A 734 -25.94 9.95 0.63
CA THR A 734 -25.76 11.25 1.31
C THR A 734 -24.41 11.39 2.02
N ARG A 735 -23.95 10.35 2.72
CA ARG A 735 -22.64 10.35 3.42
C ARG A 735 -21.46 10.51 2.45
N ILE A 736 -21.49 9.76 1.34
CA ILE A 736 -20.42 9.78 0.33
C ILE A 736 -20.38 11.15 -0.34
N ARG A 737 -21.54 11.69 -0.73
CA ARG A 737 -21.64 13.00 -1.34
C ARG A 737 -21.04 14.11 -0.46
N HIS A 738 -21.40 14.15 0.82
CA HIS A 738 -20.89 15.17 1.75
C HIS A 738 -19.37 15.11 1.90
N TYR A 739 -18.81 13.91 1.95
CA TYR A 739 -17.36 13.70 2.00
C TYR A 739 -16.66 14.39 0.82
N PHE A 740 -17.08 14.10 -0.43
CA PHE A 740 -16.46 14.65 -1.63
C PHE A 740 -16.62 16.17 -1.75
N GLU A 741 -17.73 16.75 -1.29
CA GLU A 741 -17.97 18.19 -1.31
C GLU A 741 -17.07 19.00 -0.36
N GLU A 742 -16.46 18.35 0.62
CA GLU A 742 -15.59 18.97 1.63
C GLU A 742 -14.13 18.51 1.53
N SER A 743 -13.86 17.56 0.65
CA SER A 743 -12.54 17.00 0.41
C SER A 743 -11.63 18.00 -0.32
N GLY A 744 -10.55 18.41 0.34
CA GLY A 744 -9.50 19.26 -0.24
C GLY A 744 -8.82 18.65 -1.48
N GLU A 745 -8.99 17.34 -1.69
CA GLU A 745 -8.50 16.65 -2.88
C GLU A 745 -9.29 16.95 -4.16
N PHE A 746 -10.58 17.24 -4.03
CA PHE A 746 -11.49 17.47 -5.17
C PHE A 746 -11.95 18.92 -5.27
N VAL A 747 -11.95 19.63 -4.14
CA VAL A 747 -12.41 21.00 -4.01
C VAL A 747 -11.28 21.88 -3.51
N THR A 748 -11.02 22.96 -4.23
CA THR A 748 -10.02 24.00 -3.96
C THR A 748 -10.72 25.36 -3.94
N PRO A 749 -10.07 26.42 -3.47
CA PRO A 749 -10.61 27.78 -3.55
C PRO A 749 -11.08 28.17 -4.96
N LEU A 750 -10.41 27.66 -6.01
CA LEU A 750 -10.71 28.01 -7.41
C LEU A 750 -11.93 27.29 -8.00
N ASN A 751 -12.32 26.12 -7.48
CA ASN A 751 -13.31 25.26 -8.15
C ASN A 751 -14.49 24.82 -7.25
N SER A 752 -14.63 25.46 -6.08
CA SER A 752 -15.69 25.15 -5.11
C SER A 752 -17.05 25.68 -5.56
N TRP A 753 -18.01 24.78 -5.73
CA TRP A 753 -19.39 25.15 -6.05
C TRP A 753 -20.08 25.92 -4.92
N LYS A 754 -19.71 25.67 -3.66
CA LYS A 754 -20.22 26.43 -2.51
C LYS A 754 -19.87 27.92 -2.67
N ARG A 755 -18.62 28.23 -3.05
CA ARG A 755 -18.15 29.60 -3.33
C ARG A 755 -18.85 30.21 -4.56
N VAL A 756 -19.14 29.42 -5.59
CA VAL A 756 -19.92 29.89 -6.75
C VAL A 756 -21.33 30.32 -6.35
N ILE A 757 -22.03 29.50 -5.54
CA ILE A 757 -23.37 29.83 -5.04
C ILE A 757 -23.33 31.12 -4.19
N GLU A 758 -22.34 31.25 -3.32
CA GLU A 758 -22.14 32.44 -2.51
C GLU A 758 -21.91 33.69 -3.38
N GLY A 759 -21.08 33.59 -4.42
CA GLY A 759 -20.89 34.67 -5.39
C GLY A 759 -22.17 35.06 -6.14
N ILE A 760 -23.00 34.08 -6.50
CA ILE A 760 -24.32 34.33 -7.12
C ILE A 760 -25.24 35.06 -6.12
N TYR A 761 -25.19 34.70 -4.83
CA TYR A 761 -25.98 35.33 -3.79
C TYR A 761 -25.54 36.76 -3.50
N LEU A 762 -24.24 37.02 -3.37
CA LEU A 762 -23.69 38.37 -3.20
C LEU A 762 -24.09 39.29 -4.36
N ARG A 763 -24.01 38.78 -5.60
CA ARG A 763 -24.45 39.51 -6.79
C ARG A 763 -25.94 39.87 -6.75
N LYS A 764 -26.80 39.01 -6.19
CA LYS A 764 -28.23 39.30 -6.03
C LYS A 764 -28.51 40.39 -5.00
N LEU A 765 -27.61 40.58 -4.04
CA LEU A 765 -27.67 41.63 -3.02
C LEU A 765 -26.97 42.92 -3.45
N ASP A 766 -26.58 43.04 -4.72
CA ASP A 766 -25.81 44.18 -5.27
C ASP A 766 -24.47 44.42 -4.55
N VAL A 767 -23.93 43.37 -3.93
CA VAL A 767 -22.59 43.36 -3.34
C VAL A 767 -21.62 42.74 -4.34
N SER A 768 -20.45 43.37 -4.53
CA SER A 768 -19.43 42.82 -5.42
C SER A 768 -19.02 41.41 -4.95
N PRO A 769 -19.15 40.36 -5.78
CA PRO A 769 -18.74 39.00 -5.42
C PRO A 769 -17.23 38.86 -5.14
N PHE A 770 -16.44 39.85 -5.57
CA PHE A 770 -14.99 39.90 -5.43
C PHE A 770 -14.54 40.72 -4.21
N ALA A 771 -15.48 41.37 -3.49
CA ALA A 771 -15.17 42.03 -2.23
C ALA A 771 -14.85 40.97 -1.16
N GLY A 772 -13.63 40.97 -0.63
CA GLY A 772 -13.21 40.05 0.44
C GLY A 772 -12.64 38.70 -0.02
N SER A 773 -12.29 38.54 -1.31
CA SER A 773 -11.57 37.36 -1.84
C SER A 773 -12.25 36.01 -1.60
N ILE A 774 -13.59 35.96 -1.64
CA ILE A 774 -14.37 34.72 -1.47
C ILE A 774 -14.49 33.96 -2.80
N VAL A 775 -14.71 34.68 -3.91
CA VAL A 775 -14.97 34.11 -5.24
C VAL A 775 -13.76 34.33 -6.16
N HIS A 776 -13.28 33.23 -6.76
CA HIS A 776 -12.12 33.24 -7.68
C HIS A 776 -12.48 32.83 -9.12
N GLU A 777 -13.78 32.74 -9.43
CA GLU A 777 -14.28 32.51 -10.78
C GLU A 777 -14.38 33.83 -11.55
N THR A 778 -14.17 33.81 -12.87
CA THR A 778 -14.30 35.03 -13.68
C THR A 778 -15.73 35.58 -13.69
N PRO A 779 -15.95 36.89 -13.88
CA PRO A 779 -17.29 37.46 -14.04
C PRO A 779 -18.15 36.76 -15.10
N LEU A 780 -17.53 36.33 -16.20
CA LEU A 780 -18.14 35.55 -17.27
C LEU A 780 -18.55 34.15 -16.79
N SER A 781 -17.66 33.43 -16.11
CA SER A 781 -17.97 32.13 -15.49
C SER A 781 -19.13 32.25 -14.50
N LEU A 782 -19.09 33.26 -13.62
CA LEU A 782 -20.11 33.50 -12.61
C LEU A 782 -21.47 33.83 -13.25
N PHE A 783 -21.48 34.64 -14.32
CA PHE A 783 -22.68 34.89 -15.11
C PHE A 783 -23.23 33.60 -15.72
N PHE A 784 -22.38 32.78 -16.34
CA PHE A 784 -22.77 31.50 -16.92
C PHE A 784 -23.37 30.55 -15.86
N TYR A 785 -22.70 30.37 -14.72
CA TYR A 785 -23.19 29.54 -13.61
C TYR A 785 -24.49 30.08 -13.00
N SER A 786 -24.67 31.40 -12.92
CA SER A 786 -25.93 31.99 -12.44
C SER A 786 -27.13 31.62 -13.32
N LYS A 787 -26.93 31.57 -14.64
CA LYS A 787 -27.98 31.14 -15.59
C LYS A 787 -28.26 29.65 -15.48
N LEU A 788 -27.23 28.83 -15.38
CA LEU A 788 -27.38 27.38 -15.18
C LEU A 788 -28.12 27.06 -13.87
N TYR A 789 -27.75 27.74 -12.79
CA TYR A 789 -28.40 27.58 -11.48
C TYR A 789 -29.88 27.98 -11.52
N ALA A 790 -30.21 29.05 -12.27
CA ALA A 790 -31.60 29.46 -12.48
C ALA A 790 -32.40 28.44 -13.31
N ILE A 791 -31.84 27.92 -14.40
CA ILE A 791 -32.50 26.93 -15.29
C ILE A 791 -32.82 25.63 -14.52
N THR A 792 -31.89 25.20 -13.68
CA THR A 792 -32.01 23.95 -12.91
C THR A 792 -32.84 24.08 -11.64
N HIS A 793 -33.39 25.27 -11.35
CA HIS A 793 -34.15 25.55 -10.12
C HIS A 793 -33.39 25.14 -8.85
N GLY A 794 -32.05 25.22 -8.87
CA GLY A 794 -31.18 24.81 -7.77
C GLY A 794 -30.78 23.32 -7.73
N HIS A 795 -31.36 22.46 -8.57
CA HIS A 795 -31.03 21.03 -8.68
C HIS A 795 -29.98 20.77 -9.76
N VAL A 796 -28.71 20.98 -9.42
CA VAL A 796 -27.59 20.98 -10.38
C VAL A 796 -26.95 19.61 -10.60
N GLU A 797 -27.29 18.58 -9.82
CA GLU A 797 -26.64 17.27 -9.84
C GLU A 797 -26.69 16.62 -11.22
N GLY A 798 -27.87 16.66 -11.87
CA GLY A 798 -28.05 16.13 -13.23
C GLY A 798 -27.17 16.83 -14.27
N LEU A 799 -26.88 18.13 -14.08
CA LEU A 799 -26.03 18.91 -14.97
C LEU A 799 -24.56 18.48 -14.86
N PHE A 800 -24.05 18.26 -13.65
CA PHE A 800 -22.68 17.79 -13.44
C PHE A 800 -22.47 16.38 -14.02
N ILE A 801 -23.45 15.48 -13.84
CA ILE A 801 -23.43 14.14 -14.44
C ILE A 801 -23.41 14.25 -15.98
N ALA A 802 -24.30 15.07 -16.55
CA ALA A 802 -24.37 15.24 -18.00
C ALA A 802 -23.07 15.83 -18.58
N ALA A 803 -22.49 16.84 -17.93
CA ALA A 803 -21.24 17.46 -18.37
C ALA A 803 -20.04 16.51 -18.31
N ASP A 804 -19.92 15.69 -17.25
CA ASP A 804 -18.85 14.69 -17.13
C ASP A 804 -19.00 13.56 -18.16
N LEU A 805 -20.22 13.06 -18.39
CA LEU A 805 -20.49 12.05 -19.43
C LEU A 805 -20.21 12.61 -20.84
N LEU A 806 -20.61 13.86 -21.11
CA LEU A 806 -20.32 14.54 -22.37
C LEU A 806 -18.81 14.70 -22.59
N THR A 807 -18.07 15.06 -21.54
CA THR A 807 -16.61 15.13 -21.55
C THR A 807 -16.00 13.78 -21.95
N GLY A 808 -16.48 12.68 -21.36
CA GLY A 808 -16.06 11.32 -21.69
C GLY A 808 -16.36 10.92 -23.14
N LEU A 809 -17.55 11.26 -23.67
CA LEU A 809 -17.95 11.00 -25.05
C LEU A 809 -17.06 11.76 -26.06
N ILE A 810 -16.84 13.06 -25.83
CA ILE A 810 -15.98 13.86 -26.71
C ILE A 810 -14.53 13.34 -26.64
N THR A 811 -14.04 12.99 -25.46
CA THR A 811 -12.72 12.38 -25.25
C THR A 811 -12.53 11.10 -26.06
N TYR A 812 -13.55 10.23 -26.09
CA TYR A 812 -13.55 9.04 -26.93
C TYR A 812 -13.51 9.36 -28.43
N ARG A 813 -14.26 10.37 -28.89
CA ARG A 813 -14.22 10.82 -30.29
C ARG A 813 -12.85 11.40 -30.66
N ILE A 814 -12.23 12.18 -29.78
CA ILE A 814 -10.86 12.68 -29.93
C ILE A 814 -9.86 11.51 -30.02
N ALA A 815 -9.97 10.51 -29.15
CA ALA A 815 -9.08 9.36 -29.18
C ALA A 815 -9.13 8.63 -30.53
N LYS A 816 -10.33 8.46 -31.12
CA LYS A 816 -10.48 7.92 -32.48
C LYS A 816 -9.76 8.78 -33.52
N LEU A 817 -9.90 10.10 -33.46
CA LEU A 817 -9.23 11.03 -34.38
C LEU A 817 -7.70 10.97 -34.25
N VAL A 818 -7.18 11.05 -33.02
CA VAL A 818 -5.74 11.00 -32.73
C VAL A 818 -5.13 9.68 -33.21
N LEU A 819 -5.72 8.54 -32.83
CA LEU A 819 -5.18 7.23 -33.19
C LEU A 819 -5.23 6.98 -34.71
N LYS A 820 -6.27 7.47 -35.40
CA LYS A 820 -6.35 7.42 -36.86
C LYS A 820 -5.26 8.28 -37.49
N GLN A 821 -5.07 9.51 -37.02
CA GLN A 821 -4.04 10.40 -37.54
C GLN A 821 -2.63 9.81 -37.34
N LEU A 822 -2.32 9.28 -36.16
CA LEU A 822 -1.03 8.64 -35.89
C LEU A 822 -0.78 7.45 -36.83
N PHE A 823 -1.82 6.66 -37.12
CA PHE A 823 -1.72 5.55 -38.07
C PHE A 823 -1.47 6.02 -39.51
N ASP A 824 -2.19 7.05 -39.97
CA ASP A 824 -2.06 7.59 -41.32
C ASP A 824 -0.68 8.27 -41.52
N GLU A 825 -0.16 8.98 -40.51
CA GLU A 825 1.18 9.55 -40.53
C GLU A 825 2.27 8.47 -40.59
N GLU A 826 2.14 7.42 -39.76
CA GLU A 826 3.07 6.31 -39.76
C GLU A 826 3.05 5.54 -41.09
N ALA A 827 1.88 5.41 -41.73
CA ALA A 827 1.74 4.80 -43.04
C ALA A 827 2.43 5.63 -44.15
N LYS A 828 2.41 6.97 -44.07
CA LYS A 828 3.11 7.85 -45.01
C LYS A 828 4.63 7.78 -44.86
N GLU A 829 5.14 7.68 -43.63
CA GLU A 829 6.58 7.63 -43.35
C GLU A 829 7.17 6.21 -43.43
N LYS A 830 6.34 5.21 -43.71
CA LYS A 830 6.72 3.79 -43.77
C LYS A 830 7.91 3.48 -44.67
N SER A 831 8.10 4.25 -45.74
CA SER A 831 9.25 4.11 -46.65
C SER A 831 10.58 4.55 -46.05
N LYS A 832 10.57 5.40 -45.02
CA LYS A 832 11.76 5.89 -44.31
C LYS A 832 12.18 5.01 -43.13
N TYR A 833 11.35 4.03 -42.76
CA TYR A 833 11.61 3.16 -41.61
C TYR A 833 12.47 1.96 -41.98
N ASN A 834 13.30 1.52 -41.03
CA ASN A 834 14.06 0.29 -41.19
C ASN A 834 13.08 -0.90 -41.28
N LYS A 835 13.31 -1.83 -42.23
CA LYS A 835 12.49 -3.04 -42.41
C LYS A 835 12.44 -3.90 -41.15
N GLU A 836 13.49 -3.90 -40.33
CA GLU A 836 13.52 -4.62 -39.04
C GLU A 836 12.50 -4.09 -38.03
N SER A 837 12.04 -2.85 -38.18
CA SER A 837 11.08 -2.21 -37.26
C SER A 837 9.62 -2.62 -37.49
N GLN A 838 9.33 -3.52 -38.45
CA GLN A 838 7.99 -4.02 -38.76
C GLN A 838 7.15 -4.46 -37.54
N PRO A 839 7.71 -5.15 -36.53
CA PRO A 839 6.96 -5.53 -35.33
C PRO A 839 6.48 -4.34 -34.47
N LEU A 840 7.01 -3.13 -34.71
CA LEU A 840 6.74 -1.92 -33.95
C LEU A 840 5.63 -1.05 -34.55
N TRP A 841 5.17 -1.40 -35.74
CA TRP A 841 4.17 -0.63 -36.48
C TRP A 841 2.78 -0.74 -35.85
N LEU A 842 2.03 0.36 -35.91
CA LEU A 842 0.66 0.43 -35.42
C LEU A 842 -0.26 -0.51 -36.22
N LYS A 843 -1.08 -1.29 -35.51
CA LYS A 843 -2.04 -2.23 -36.09
C LYS A 843 -3.47 -1.70 -35.92
N LYS A 844 -4.30 -1.84 -36.96
CA LYS A 844 -5.71 -1.37 -36.96
C LYS A 844 -6.53 -1.92 -35.78
N LEU A 845 -6.34 -3.18 -35.41
CA LEU A 845 -7.02 -3.80 -34.27
C LEU A 845 -6.65 -3.15 -32.92
N ASN A 846 -5.39 -2.74 -32.75
CA ASN A 846 -4.91 -2.12 -31.51
C ASN A 846 -5.44 -0.69 -31.34
N ILE A 847 -5.69 0.01 -32.45
CA ILE A 847 -6.30 1.35 -32.46
C ILE A 847 -7.70 1.32 -31.88
N GLN A 848 -8.55 0.41 -32.35
CA GLN A 848 -9.93 0.29 -31.85
C GLN A 848 -9.95 -0.06 -30.36
N LYS A 849 -9.14 -1.04 -29.94
CA LYS A 849 -9.02 -1.42 -28.53
C LYS A 849 -8.59 -0.24 -27.64
N SER A 850 -7.64 0.56 -28.11
CA SER A 850 -7.16 1.74 -27.37
C SER A 850 -8.24 2.82 -27.24
N ALA A 851 -9.03 3.06 -28.29
CA ALA A 851 -10.15 4.01 -28.24
C ALA A 851 -11.22 3.59 -27.22
N TYR A 852 -11.62 2.30 -27.20
CA TYR A 852 -12.56 1.81 -26.18
C TYR A 852 -11.97 1.84 -24.78
N ALA A 853 -10.66 1.60 -24.63
CA ALA A 853 -9.98 1.73 -23.35
C ALA A 853 -10.02 3.18 -22.81
N VAL A 854 -9.94 4.19 -23.68
CA VAL A 854 -10.17 5.60 -23.30
C VAL A 854 -11.60 5.80 -22.79
N LEU A 855 -12.61 5.33 -23.51
CA LEU A 855 -14.00 5.47 -23.09
C LEU A 855 -14.25 4.79 -21.74
N LEU A 856 -13.76 3.57 -21.57
CA LEU A 856 -13.85 2.85 -20.30
C LEU A 856 -13.16 3.67 -19.20
N CYS A 857 -11.93 4.14 -19.42
CA CYS A 857 -11.20 4.96 -18.46
C CYS A 857 -12.02 6.18 -18.02
N CYS A 858 -12.60 6.97 -18.93
CA CYS A 858 -13.46 8.10 -18.58
C CYS A 858 -14.69 7.70 -17.73
N MET A 859 -15.31 6.56 -18.04
CA MET A 859 -16.55 6.14 -17.37
C MET A 859 -16.31 5.60 -15.96
N ILE A 860 -15.18 4.94 -15.70
CA ILE A 860 -14.87 4.29 -14.41
C ILE A 860 -13.72 4.93 -13.62
N ASN A 861 -13.09 5.99 -14.11
CA ASN A 861 -12.00 6.67 -13.41
C ASN A 861 -12.51 7.28 -12.09
N PRO A 862 -12.03 6.81 -10.92
CA PRO A 862 -12.50 7.28 -9.62
C PRO A 862 -12.21 8.77 -9.39
N LEU A 863 -11.18 9.32 -10.01
CA LEU A 863 -10.84 10.75 -9.91
C LEU A 863 -11.89 11.62 -10.64
N SER A 864 -12.36 11.18 -11.80
CA SER A 864 -13.43 11.87 -12.56
C SER A 864 -14.76 11.77 -11.82
N ILE A 865 -15.09 10.57 -11.32
CA ILE A 865 -16.32 10.32 -10.56
C ILE A 865 -16.33 11.16 -9.28
N GLY A 866 -15.24 11.19 -8.52
CA GLY A 866 -15.13 12.00 -7.30
C GLY A 866 -15.27 13.50 -7.58
N THR A 867 -14.70 13.99 -8.68
CA THR A 867 -14.85 15.40 -9.11
C THR A 867 -16.31 15.73 -9.43
N CYS A 868 -17.06 14.78 -9.99
CA CYS A 868 -18.50 14.89 -10.23
C CYS A 868 -19.30 14.92 -8.94
N LEU A 869 -19.04 14.00 -8.02
CA LEU A 869 -19.71 13.95 -6.72
C LEU A 869 -19.44 15.19 -5.85
N ALA A 870 -18.23 15.76 -5.95
CA ALA A 870 -17.85 17.00 -5.30
C ALA A 870 -18.55 18.25 -5.86
N LYS A 871 -19.27 18.13 -6.99
CA LYS A 871 -19.84 19.23 -7.77
C LYS A 871 -18.78 20.28 -8.15
N SER A 872 -17.54 19.88 -8.40
CA SER A 872 -16.46 20.82 -8.70
C SER A 872 -16.69 21.55 -10.03
N SER A 873 -16.56 22.88 -10.08
CA SER A 873 -16.70 23.67 -11.33
C SER A 873 -15.67 23.26 -12.40
N LEU A 874 -14.63 22.54 -11.97
CA LEU A 874 -13.60 21.94 -12.82
C LEU A 874 -14.15 21.00 -13.90
N ILE A 875 -15.34 20.41 -13.74
CA ILE A 875 -15.96 19.60 -14.79
C ILE A 875 -16.23 20.43 -16.05
N PHE A 876 -16.72 21.66 -15.90
CA PHE A 876 -16.98 22.54 -17.03
C PHE A 876 -15.67 23.01 -17.67
N HIS A 877 -14.62 23.21 -16.86
CA HIS A 877 -13.28 23.51 -17.37
C HIS A 877 -12.68 22.32 -18.14
N ASN A 878 -12.78 21.10 -17.63
CA ASN A 878 -12.34 19.89 -18.30
C ASN A 878 -13.12 19.64 -19.60
N LEU A 879 -14.42 19.90 -19.63
CA LEU A 879 -15.24 19.88 -20.85
C LEU A 879 -14.71 20.90 -21.87
N LEU A 880 -14.42 22.12 -21.44
CA LEU A 880 -13.89 23.19 -22.31
C LEU A 880 -12.49 22.85 -22.85
N LEU A 881 -11.59 22.30 -22.03
CA LEU A 881 -10.28 21.82 -22.48
C LEU A 881 -10.40 20.66 -23.47
N THR A 882 -11.36 19.76 -23.24
CA THR A 882 -11.68 18.65 -24.16
C THR A 882 -12.18 19.19 -25.50
N ILE A 883 -13.07 20.18 -25.50
CA ILE A 883 -13.54 20.86 -26.72
C ILE A 883 -12.38 21.58 -27.43
N THR A 884 -11.50 22.23 -26.67
CA THR A 884 -10.29 22.86 -27.21
C THR A 884 -9.42 21.83 -27.94
N PHE A 885 -9.21 20.65 -27.34
CA PHE A 885 -8.46 19.58 -27.98
C PHE A 885 -9.19 19.00 -29.20
N TYR A 886 -10.53 18.94 -29.19
CA TYR A 886 -11.31 18.56 -30.37
C TYR A 886 -11.09 19.50 -31.56
N PHE A 887 -11.11 20.82 -31.35
CA PHE A 887 -10.84 21.80 -32.42
C PHE A 887 -9.38 21.80 -32.89
N PHE A 888 -8.45 21.53 -31.98
CA PHE A 888 -7.04 21.29 -32.32
C PHE A 888 -6.90 20.09 -33.28
N MET A 889 -7.62 18.99 -33.01
CA MET A 889 -7.58 17.77 -33.84
C MET A 889 -8.35 17.89 -35.16
N THR A 890 -9.41 18.71 -35.22
CA THR A 890 -10.17 18.97 -36.46
C THR A 890 -9.58 20.10 -37.31
N TYR A 891 -8.43 20.66 -36.92
CA TYR A 891 -7.74 21.75 -37.62
C TYR A 891 -8.57 23.03 -37.78
N GLN A 892 -9.47 23.33 -36.84
CA GLN A 892 -10.30 24.53 -36.86
C GLN A 892 -9.68 25.64 -36.00
N LEU A 893 -9.00 26.61 -36.64
CA LEU A 893 -8.22 27.63 -35.94
C LEU A 893 -9.09 28.58 -35.08
N LEU A 894 -10.14 29.17 -35.64
CA LEU A 894 -10.92 30.18 -34.92
C LEU A 894 -11.64 29.61 -33.68
N PRO A 895 -12.38 28.48 -33.77
CA PRO A 895 -12.99 27.85 -32.59
C PRO A 895 -11.95 27.38 -31.56
N PHE A 896 -10.79 26.89 -32.00
CA PHE A 896 -9.68 26.54 -31.11
C PHE A 896 -9.19 27.75 -30.31
N ILE A 897 -8.95 28.90 -30.97
CA ILE A 897 -8.47 30.11 -30.29
C ILE A 897 -9.51 30.63 -29.30
N VAL A 898 -10.80 30.63 -29.66
CA VAL A 898 -11.87 31.06 -28.75
C VAL A 898 -11.94 30.17 -27.50
N THR A 899 -11.94 28.86 -27.69
CA THR A 899 -12.03 27.91 -26.57
C THR A 899 -10.77 27.89 -25.71
N LEU A 900 -9.58 28.03 -26.32
CA LEU A 900 -8.31 28.16 -25.60
C LEU A 900 -8.23 29.47 -24.80
N SER A 901 -8.67 30.59 -25.39
CA SER A 901 -8.68 31.90 -24.70
C SER A 901 -9.66 31.87 -23.52
N LEU A 902 -10.83 31.23 -23.69
CA LEU A 902 -11.79 31.03 -22.61
C LEU A 902 -11.21 30.12 -21.51
N ALA A 903 -10.58 29.00 -21.87
CA ALA A 903 -9.95 28.11 -20.89
C ALA A 903 -8.84 28.81 -20.10
N SER A 904 -8.00 29.59 -20.80
CA SER A 904 -6.91 30.39 -20.22
C SER A 904 -7.43 31.54 -19.35
N SER A 905 -8.64 32.03 -19.62
CA SER A 905 -9.29 33.05 -18.79
C SER A 905 -9.80 32.50 -17.47
N ILE A 906 -10.16 31.21 -17.40
CA ILE A 906 -10.67 30.54 -16.19
C ILE A 906 -9.51 30.04 -15.32
N SER A 907 -8.57 29.34 -15.94
CA SER A 907 -7.33 28.86 -15.32
C SER A 907 -6.21 29.39 -16.17
N LEU A 908 -5.21 30.07 -15.61
CA LEU A 908 -4.15 30.72 -16.39
C LEU A 908 -3.32 29.72 -17.23
N TYR A 909 -3.06 28.54 -16.69
CA TYR A 909 -2.07 27.58 -17.18
C TYR A 909 -2.27 27.00 -18.60
N PRO A 910 -3.50 26.73 -19.09
CA PRO A 910 -3.75 26.28 -20.46
C PRO A 910 -3.17 27.19 -21.55
N VAL A 911 -2.79 28.44 -21.24
CA VAL A 911 -2.09 29.35 -22.18
C VAL A 911 -0.89 28.69 -22.85
N VAL A 912 -0.20 27.76 -22.17
CA VAL A 912 0.95 27.02 -22.73
C VAL A 912 0.59 26.18 -23.97
N LEU A 913 -0.69 25.83 -24.14
CA LEU A 913 -1.19 25.07 -25.29
C LEU A 913 -1.21 25.90 -26.59
N ILE A 914 -0.87 27.20 -26.53
CA ILE A 914 -0.56 27.97 -27.74
C ILE A 914 0.66 27.41 -28.46
N ALA A 915 1.65 26.86 -27.75
CA ALA A 915 2.87 26.31 -28.36
C ALA A 915 2.60 25.15 -29.35
N PRO A 916 1.87 24.07 -28.97
CA PRO A 916 1.48 23.05 -29.94
C PRO A 916 0.57 23.59 -31.05
N ALA A 917 -0.25 24.61 -30.78
CA ALA A 917 -1.08 25.24 -31.82
C ALA A 917 -0.23 25.95 -32.89
N LEU A 918 0.81 26.69 -32.48
CA LEU A 918 1.73 27.34 -33.42
C LEU A 918 2.39 26.31 -34.34
N LEU A 919 2.71 25.11 -33.83
CA LEU A 919 3.29 24.03 -34.63
C LEU A 919 2.26 23.37 -35.57
N GLN A 920 1.05 23.13 -35.07
CA GLN A 920 0.00 22.43 -35.83
C GLN A 920 -0.53 23.29 -36.99
N PHE A 921 -0.83 24.57 -36.75
CA PHE A 921 -1.45 25.45 -37.75
C PHE A 921 -0.44 26.08 -38.74
N SER A 922 0.87 25.95 -38.48
CA SER A 922 1.94 26.48 -39.34
C SER A 922 2.55 25.46 -40.32
N LYS A 923 2.23 24.16 -40.18
CA LYS A 923 2.84 23.02 -40.92
C LYS A 923 2.64 23.01 -42.45
N ASN A 924 1.77 23.86 -43.03
CA ASN A 924 1.31 23.73 -44.42
C ASN A 924 1.82 24.81 -45.42
N GLY A 925 3.06 25.32 -45.31
CA GLY A 925 3.56 26.21 -46.36
C GLY A 925 5.06 26.48 -46.36
N ALA A 926 5.60 26.75 -47.56
CA ALA A 926 6.97 27.25 -47.77
C ALA A 926 7.37 28.30 -46.72
N ASN A 927 8.63 28.30 -46.28
CA ASN A 927 9.17 29.04 -45.12
C ASN A 927 8.55 30.44 -44.85
N LYS A 928 8.35 31.27 -45.89
CA LYS A 928 7.73 32.62 -45.74
C LYS A 928 6.25 32.63 -45.35
N ARG A 929 5.45 31.63 -45.76
CA ARG A 929 4.02 31.52 -45.39
C ARG A 929 3.83 30.97 -43.97
N SER A 930 4.77 30.18 -43.47
CA SER A 930 4.72 29.59 -42.13
C SER A 930 4.85 30.67 -41.04
N ILE A 931 5.79 31.62 -41.20
CA ILE A 931 5.98 32.74 -40.26
C ILE A 931 4.73 33.63 -40.16
N ARG A 932 4.09 33.96 -41.29
CA ARG A 932 2.84 34.76 -41.29
C ARG A 932 1.71 34.08 -40.52
N ARG A 933 1.60 32.75 -40.61
CA ARG A 933 0.58 31.98 -39.86
C ARG A 933 0.87 31.94 -38.36
N ILE A 934 2.14 31.85 -37.96
CA ILE A 934 2.54 31.95 -36.56
C ILE A 934 2.10 33.30 -35.98
N PHE A 935 2.43 34.42 -36.66
CA PHE A 935 1.97 35.75 -36.24
C PHE A 935 0.44 35.85 -36.21
N LEU A 936 -0.26 35.28 -37.19
CA LEU A 936 -1.73 35.27 -37.22
C LEU A 936 -2.32 34.57 -35.99
N VAL A 937 -1.79 33.40 -35.61
CA VAL A 937 -2.25 32.64 -34.43
C VAL A 937 -2.04 33.47 -33.15
N ILE A 938 -0.86 34.09 -32.98
CA ILE A 938 -0.53 34.91 -31.81
C ILE A 938 -1.44 36.15 -31.74
N ILE A 939 -1.60 36.87 -32.85
CA ILE A 939 -2.43 38.08 -32.91
C ILE A 939 -3.89 37.73 -32.65
N LEU A 940 -4.41 36.66 -33.27
CA LEU A 940 -5.79 36.23 -33.06
C LEU A 940 -6.04 35.82 -31.60
N PHE A 941 -5.10 35.10 -30.98
CA PHE A 941 -5.18 34.77 -29.57
C PHE A 941 -5.19 36.02 -28.68
N ALA A 942 -4.32 37.00 -28.96
CA ALA A 942 -4.26 38.24 -28.22
C ALA A 942 -5.56 39.06 -28.36
N ILE A 943 -6.10 39.18 -29.57
CA ILE A 943 -7.37 39.90 -29.84
C ILE A 943 -8.53 39.24 -29.10
N VAL A 944 -8.67 37.91 -29.21
CA VAL A 944 -9.77 37.19 -28.55
C VAL A 944 -9.63 37.22 -27.04
N SER A 945 -8.42 37.06 -26.50
CA SER A 945 -8.15 37.18 -25.06
C SER A 945 -8.47 38.57 -24.53
N ALA A 946 -8.08 39.63 -25.27
CA ALA A 946 -8.43 41.02 -24.94
C ALA A 946 -9.95 41.24 -24.97
N GLY A 947 -10.65 40.65 -25.95
CA GLY A 947 -12.11 40.69 -26.03
C GLY A 947 -12.80 40.01 -24.84
N ILE A 948 -12.30 38.86 -24.37
CA ILE A 948 -12.81 38.17 -23.18
C ILE A 948 -12.53 39.00 -21.90
N LEU A 949 -11.36 39.63 -21.79
CA LEU A 949 -11.06 40.53 -20.68
C LEU A 949 -11.99 41.74 -20.66
N ALA A 950 -12.24 42.36 -21.83
CA ALA A 950 -13.19 43.46 -21.96
C ALA A 950 -14.62 43.02 -21.59
N LEU A 951 -15.06 41.83 -22.00
CA LEU A 951 -16.36 41.29 -21.61
C LEU A 951 -16.46 41.09 -20.09
N ASN A 952 -15.42 40.58 -19.43
CA ASN A 952 -15.38 40.45 -17.98
C ASN A 952 -15.46 41.82 -17.27
N PHE A 953 -14.79 42.84 -17.81
CA PHE A 953 -14.87 44.21 -17.30
C PHE A 953 -16.30 44.76 -17.34
N PHE A 954 -17.00 44.62 -18.48
CA PHE A 954 -18.40 45.05 -18.58
C PHE A 954 -19.35 44.24 -17.70
N LEU A 955 -19.14 42.92 -17.59
CA LEU A 955 -19.94 42.05 -16.72
C LEU A 955 -19.73 42.32 -15.21
N ASN A 956 -18.63 42.99 -14.86
CA ASN A 956 -18.27 43.39 -13.50
C ASN A 956 -18.47 44.90 -13.26
N HIS A 957 -19.52 45.50 -13.85
CA HIS A 957 -19.88 46.90 -13.66
C HIS A 957 -18.72 47.88 -13.93
N GLU A 958 -17.98 47.64 -15.01
CA GLU A 958 -16.85 48.51 -15.43
C GLU A 958 -15.73 48.62 -14.39
N SER A 959 -15.48 47.52 -13.66
CA SER A 959 -14.41 47.45 -12.65
C SER A 959 -13.41 46.31 -12.94
N TRP A 960 -12.13 46.62 -12.74
CA TRP A 960 -11.03 45.65 -12.83
C TRP A 960 -10.79 44.86 -11.54
N SER A 961 -11.61 45.05 -10.50
CA SER A 961 -11.45 44.40 -9.19
C SER A 961 -11.36 42.87 -9.24
N PHE A 962 -11.97 42.24 -10.26
CA PHE A 962 -11.90 40.79 -10.42
C PHE A 962 -10.49 40.26 -10.73
N ILE A 963 -9.60 41.05 -11.37
CA ILE A 963 -8.24 40.61 -11.74
C ILE A 963 -7.45 40.18 -10.50
N GLU A 964 -7.57 40.93 -9.41
CA GLU A 964 -6.89 40.64 -8.16
C GLU A 964 -7.41 39.33 -7.55
N SER A 965 -8.74 39.14 -7.57
CA SER A 965 -9.37 37.95 -7.01
C SER A 965 -9.24 36.71 -7.89
N THR A 966 -8.99 36.81 -9.19
CA THR A 966 -8.87 35.65 -10.10
C THR A 966 -7.42 35.38 -10.49
N TYR A 967 -6.80 36.26 -11.28
CA TYR A 967 -5.48 36.04 -11.86
C TYR A 967 -4.36 36.25 -10.85
N SER A 968 -4.41 37.34 -10.08
CA SER A 968 -3.39 37.61 -9.06
C SER A 968 -3.39 36.54 -7.98
N PHE A 969 -4.58 36.04 -7.60
CA PHE A 969 -4.74 34.93 -6.65
C PHE A 969 -4.02 33.65 -7.11
N ILE A 970 -4.08 33.31 -8.40
CA ILE A 970 -3.36 32.15 -8.96
C ILE A 970 -1.84 32.38 -8.92
N PHE A 971 -1.38 33.57 -9.28
CA PHE A 971 0.04 33.90 -9.35
C PHE A 971 0.71 33.98 -7.98
N HIS A 972 0.13 34.72 -7.04
CA HIS A 972 0.73 35.02 -5.73
C HIS A 972 0.47 33.96 -4.66
N VAL A 973 -0.49 33.05 -4.90
CA VAL A 973 -0.86 31.95 -4.00
C VAL A 973 -1.03 32.43 -2.56
N PRO A 974 -2.03 33.31 -2.28
CA PRO A 974 -2.25 33.86 -0.95
C PRO A 974 -2.93 32.87 0.01
N ASP A 975 -3.61 31.85 -0.50
CA ASP A 975 -4.35 30.86 0.28
C ASP A 975 -3.56 29.53 0.33
N TYR A 976 -3.36 28.99 1.53
CA TYR A 976 -2.64 27.74 1.77
C TYR A 976 -3.57 26.60 2.17
N THR A 977 -4.85 26.70 1.84
CA THR A 977 -5.81 25.62 2.03
C THR A 977 -5.24 24.32 1.43
N PRO A 978 -5.15 23.25 2.23
CA PRO A 978 -4.57 21.98 1.78
C PRO A 978 -5.25 21.46 0.52
N ASN A 979 -4.42 20.98 -0.41
CA ASN A 979 -4.84 20.41 -1.69
C ASN A 979 -3.80 19.38 -2.16
N ILE A 980 -3.99 18.80 -3.35
CA ILE A 980 -3.05 17.76 -3.84
C ILE A 980 -1.74 18.34 -4.40
N GLY A 981 -1.57 19.66 -4.37
CA GLY A 981 -0.44 20.38 -4.97
C GLY A 981 0.76 20.51 -4.04
N ILE A 982 1.87 20.97 -4.62
CA ILE A 982 3.13 21.19 -3.91
C ILE A 982 3.21 22.55 -3.23
N PHE A 983 2.33 23.50 -3.60
CA PHE A 983 2.42 24.88 -3.13
C PHE A 983 2.03 25.02 -1.66
N TRP A 984 0.81 24.58 -1.27
CA TRP A 984 0.22 24.94 0.02
C TRP A 984 1.14 24.66 1.22
N TYR A 985 1.71 23.46 1.32
CA TYR A 985 2.54 23.07 2.46
C TYR A 985 3.94 23.68 2.40
N PHE A 986 4.57 23.71 1.22
CA PHE A 986 5.89 24.30 1.04
C PHE A 986 5.90 25.79 1.41
N PHE A 987 4.88 26.54 0.98
CA PHE A 987 4.75 27.95 1.31
C PHE A 987 4.23 28.22 2.73
N THR A 988 3.62 27.24 3.41
CA THR A 988 3.26 27.36 4.83
C THR A 988 4.50 27.32 5.74
N GLU A 989 5.50 26.50 5.40
CA GLU A 989 6.72 26.32 6.22
C GLU A 989 7.83 27.33 5.88
N MET A 990 7.69 28.09 4.79
CA MET A 990 8.75 28.97 4.30
C MET A 990 8.67 30.36 4.93
N PHE A 991 9.84 30.92 5.26
CA PHE A 991 9.95 32.31 5.70
C PHE A 991 9.47 33.30 4.63
N ASP A 992 8.67 34.29 5.05
CA ASP A 992 8.08 35.30 4.17
C ASP A 992 9.11 36.02 3.27
N HIS A 993 10.32 36.26 3.78
CA HIS A 993 11.37 36.96 3.03
C HIS A 993 11.79 36.24 1.73
N PHE A 994 11.69 34.91 1.68
CA PHE A 994 12.02 34.11 0.49
C PHE A 994 10.80 33.80 -0.37
N ARG A 995 9.58 34.13 0.10
CA ARG A 995 8.32 33.70 -0.52
C ARG A 995 8.23 34.11 -1.98
N SER A 996 8.41 35.39 -2.28
CA SER A 996 8.28 35.91 -3.65
C SER A 996 9.23 35.22 -4.63
N LEU A 997 10.49 34.97 -4.23
CA LEU A 997 11.48 34.29 -5.07
C LEU A 997 11.00 32.88 -5.46
N PHE A 998 10.53 32.09 -4.49
CA PHE A 998 10.10 30.72 -4.75
C PHE A 998 8.75 30.66 -5.48
N VAL A 999 7.82 31.57 -5.22
CA VAL A 999 6.57 31.68 -5.99
C VAL A 999 6.90 31.89 -7.47
N TRP A 1000 7.72 32.88 -7.80
CA TRP A 1000 8.13 33.13 -9.19
C TRP A 1000 8.88 31.94 -9.78
N THR A 1001 9.76 31.31 -9.01
CA THR A 1001 10.50 30.12 -9.44
C THR A 1001 9.53 29.00 -9.85
N PHE A 1002 8.52 28.68 -9.04
CA PHE A 1002 7.56 27.63 -9.33
C PHE A 1002 6.68 27.97 -10.54
N GLN A 1003 6.23 29.22 -10.68
CA GLN A 1003 5.45 29.65 -11.85
C GLN A 1003 6.28 29.56 -13.16
N MET A 1004 7.57 29.90 -13.11
CA MET A 1004 8.46 29.84 -14.27
C MET A 1004 8.73 28.42 -14.78
N HIS A 1005 8.64 27.40 -13.92
CA HIS A 1005 8.81 26.01 -14.33
C HIS A 1005 7.80 25.61 -15.41
N VAL A 1006 6.52 25.91 -15.17
CA VAL A 1006 5.44 25.56 -16.10
C VAL A 1006 5.41 26.48 -17.31
N LEU A 1007 5.51 27.80 -17.08
CA LEU A 1007 5.28 28.80 -18.12
C LEU A 1007 6.48 28.99 -19.07
N LEU A 1008 7.70 28.65 -18.64
CA LEU A 1008 8.92 28.89 -19.42
C LEU A 1008 9.84 27.68 -19.49
N LEU A 1009 10.31 27.17 -18.34
CA LEU A 1009 11.44 26.21 -18.29
C LEU A 1009 11.08 24.86 -18.90
N TYR A 1010 9.86 24.36 -18.71
CA TYR A 1010 9.39 23.14 -19.37
C TYR A 1010 8.84 23.42 -20.77
N LEU A 1011 8.15 24.55 -20.96
CA LEU A 1011 7.51 24.88 -22.23
C LEU A 1011 8.50 24.96 -23.40
N LEU A 1012 9.59 25.72 -23.26
CA LEU A 1012 10.52 25.99 -24.37
C LEU A 1012 11.28 24.74 -24.83
N PRO A 1013 11.95 23.97 -23.94
CA PRO A 1013 12.72 22.79 -24.36
C PRO A 1013 11.83 21.70 -24.98
N PHE A 1014 10.64 21.43 -24.41
CA PHE A 1014 9.74 20.44 -24.98
C PHE A 1014 9.17 20.87 -26.32
N THR A 1015 8.84 22.16 -26.50
CA THR A 1015 8.37 22.68 -27.79
C THR A 1015 9.45 22.54 -28.87
N ILE A 1016 10.71 22.82 -28.55
CA ILE A 1016 11.84 22.64 -29.47
C ILE A 1016 12.03 21.15 -29.80
N ARG A 1017 12.05 20.30 -28.78
CA ARG A 1017 12.32 18.85 -28.92
C ARG A 1017 11.22 18.12 -29.70
N LEU A 1018 9.96 18.48 -29.46
CA LEU A 1018 8.76 17.85 -30.02
C LEU A 1018 8.11 18.69 -31.14
N ARG A 1019 8.85 19.59 -31.78
CA ARG A 1019 8.34 20.50 -32.83
C ARG A 1019 7.62 19.80 -33.99
N HIS A 1020 7.95 18.54 -34.26
CA HIS A 1020 7.32 17.74 -35.31
C HIS A 1020 6.08 16.97 -34.81
N ASP A 1021 5.86 16.89 -33.50
CA ASP A 1021 4.89 16.04 -32.82
C ASP A 1021 3.93 16.84 -31.92
N PRO A 1022 3.16 17.77 -32.49
CA PRO A 1022 2.36 18.72 -31.72
C PRO A 1022 1.24 18.05 -30.90
N ILE A 1023 0.75 16.86 -31.28
CA ILE A 1023 -0.25 16.11 -30.52
C ILE A 1023 0.33 15.56 -29.21
N PHE A 1024 1.53 14.96 -29.27
CA PHE A 1024 2.20 14.46 -28.07
C PHE A 1024 2.62 15.62 -27.15
N LEU A 1025 3.08 16.74 -27.74
CA LEU A 1025 3.37 17.96 -27.00
C LEU A 1025 2.12 18.53 -26.29
N PHE A 1026 0.96 18.55 -26.95
CA PHE A 1026 -0.30 19.00 -26.34
C PHE A 1026 -0.62 18.17 -25.09
N TRP A 1027 -0.59 16.83 -25.21
CA TRP A 1027 -0.85 15.94 -24.07
C TRP A 1027 0.20 16.09 -22.95
N LEU A 1028 1.49 16.20 -23.30
CA LEU A 1028 2.58 16.34 -22.33
C LEU A 1028 2.47 17.66 -21.54
N LEU A 1029 2.17 18.78 -22.21
CA LEU A 1029 1.98 20.06 -21.54
C LEU A 1029 0.78 20.05 -20.59
N CYS A 1030 -0.31 19.37 -20.96
CA CYS A 1030 -1.43 19.12 -20.05
C CYS A 1030 -0.99 18.36 -18.78
N ALA A 1031 -0.24 17.28 -18.92
CA ALA A 1031 0.27 16.53 -17.77
C ALA A 1031 1.16 17.39 -16.86
N ILE A 1032 2.04 18.20 -17.45
CA ILE A 1032 2.96 19.08 -16.71
C ILE A 1032 2.19 20.16 -15.96
N PHE A 1033 1.31 20.93 -16.62
CA PHE A 1033 0.63 22.02 -15.92
C PHE A 1033 -0.39 21.51 -14.89
N CYS A 1034 -1.02 20.35 -15.11
CA CYS A 1034 -1.91 19.76 -14.09
C CYS A 1034 -1.14 19.36 -12.82
N THR A 1035 0.12 18.93 -12.95
CA THR A 1035 0.99 18.54 -11.82
C THR A 1035 1.50 19.75 -11.04
N PHE A 1036 1.86 20.84 -11.75
CA PHE A 1036 2.61 21.97 -11.17
C PHE A 1036 1.79 23.27 -11.03
N LYS A 1037 0.48 23.26 -11.24
CA LYS A 1037 -0.36 24.45 -11.01
C LYS A 1037 -0.51 24.78 -9.52
N SER A 1038 -0.84 26.04 -9.20
CA SER A 1038 -0.95 26.53 -7.81
C SER A 1038 -1.98 25.80 -6.94
N TYR A 1039 -3.18 25.52 -7.48
CA TYR A 1039 -4.29 24.89 -6.75
C TYR A 1039 -4.84 23.68 -7.53
N PRO A 1040 -4.17 22.52 -7.47
CA PRO A 1040 -4.63 21.29 -8.10
C PRO A 1040 -5.62 20.47 -7.28
N ALA A 1041 -6.50 19.82 -8.03
CA ALA A 1041 -7.47 18.84 -7.58
C ALA A 1041 -7.33 17.57 -8.42
N TYR A 1042 -7.84 16.45 -7.93
CA TYR A 1042 -7.77 15.18 -8.65
C TYR A 1042 -8.46 15.22 -10.03
N GLY A 1043 -9.44 16.10 -10.22
CA GLY A 1043 -10.08 16.30 -11.52
C GLY A 1043 -9.12 16.83 -12.61
N ASP A 1044 -8.04 17.52 -12.24
CA ASP A 1044 -7.04 18.00 -13.20
C ASP A 1044 -6.15 16.83 -13.68
N ALA A 1045 -5.78 15.94 -12.76
CA ALA A 1045 -5.06 14.72 -13.09
C ALA A 1045 -5.94 13.76 -13.90
N ALA A 1046 -7.23 13.66 -13.57
CA ALA A 1046 -8.20 12.84 -14.28
C ALA A 1046 -8.26 13.18 -15.78
N PHE A 1047 -8.15 14.48 -16.14
CA PHE A 1047 -8.19 14.93 -17.52
C PHE A 1047 -7.14 14.23 -18.39
N TYR A 1048 -5.85 14.31 -18.06
CA TYR A 1048 -4.81 13.72 -18.90
C TYR A 1048 -4.67 12.20 -18.71
N PHE A 1049 -5.02 11.66 -17.53
CA PHE A 1049 -5.12 10.21 -17.31
C PHE A 1049 -6.14 9.55 -18.22
N ASN A 1050 -7.28 10.19 -18.49
CA ASN A 1050 -8.30 9.68 -19.40
C ASN A 1050 -7.76 9.48 -20.83
N TYR A 1051 -6.77 10.27 -21.26
CA TYR A 1051 -6.13 10.12 -22.57
C TYR A 1051 -4.95 9.12 -22.59
N LEU A 1052 -4.48 8.63 -21.44
CA LEU A 1052 -3.34 7.72 -21.33
C LEU A 1052 -3.43 6.49 -22.25
N PRO A 1053 -4.60 5.83 -22.41
CA PRO A 1053 -4.72 4.65 -23.27
C PRO A 1053 -4.46 4.91 -24.77
N ILE A 1054 -4.49 6.17 -25.24
CA ILE A 1054 -4.04 6.52 -26.60
C ILE A 1054 -2.59 6.07 -26.81
N TRP A 1055 -1.77 6.15 -25.77
CA TRP A 1055 -0.34 5.84 -25.78
C TRP A 1055 -0.04 4.38 -25.41
N SER A 1056 -1.03 3.49 -25.41
CA SER A 1056 -0.87 2.08 -25.00
C SER A 1056 0.24 1.34 -25.75
N PHE A 1057 0.51 1.72 -27.01
CA PHE A 1057 1.60 1.17 -27.83
C PHE A 1057 3.01 1.51 -27.30
N LEU A 1058 3.13 2.48 -26.39
CA LEU A 1058 4.37 2.85 -25.71
C LEU A 1058 4.61 2.05 -24.43
N PHE A 1059 3.58 1.45 -23.83
CA PHE A 1059 3.68 0.82 -22.50
C PHE A 1059 4.70 -0.32 -22.43
N ARG A 1060 5.02 -0.96 -23.57
CA ARG A 1060 6.09 -1.97 -23.64
C ARG A 1060 7.50 -1.42 -23.42
N TYR A 1061 7.68 -0.10 -23.47
CA TYR A 1061 8.97 0.58 -23.30
C TYR A 1061 9.06 1.37 -21.99
N VAL A 1062 7.94 1.47 -21.27
CA VAL A 1062 7.85 2.10 -19.96
C VAL A 1062 8.55 1.18 -18.97
N ARG A 1063 9.50 1.73 -18.20
CA ARG A 1063 10.35 0.97 -17.30
C ARG A 1063 9.70 0.70 -15.95
N HIS A 1064 8.98 1.69 -15.40
CA HIS A 1064 8.53 1.67 -14.00
C HIS A 1064 7.02 1.61 -13.84
N SER A 1065 6.33 1.01 -14.81
CA SER A 1065 4.85 1.01 -14.89
C SER A 1065 4.16 0.49 -13.62
N LEU A 1066 4.63 -0.62 -13.04
CA LEU A 1066 4.04 -1.19 -11.84
C LEU A 1066 4.23 -0.29 -10.61
N ILE A 1067 5.43 0.26 -10.44
CA ILE A 1067 5.78 1.16 -9.33
C ILE A 1067 4.91 2.42 -9.39
N ILE A 1068 4.82 3.05 -10.56
CA ILE A 1068 4.01 4.26 -10.76
C ILE A 1068 2.54 3.98 -10.43
N ILE A 1069 1.99 2.86 -10.90
CA ILE A 1069 0.61 2.45 -10.59
C ILE A 1069 0.43 2.29 -9.07
N CYS A 1070 1.33 1.56 -8.40
CA CYS A 1070 1.30 1.39 -6.95
C CYS A 1070 1.35 2.73 -6.20
N MET A 1071 2.22 3.66 -6.61
CA MET A 1071 2.33 4.98 -5.97
C MET A 1071 1.04 5.79 -6.10
N VAL A 1072 0.42 5.80 -7.29
CA VAL A 1072 -0.87 6.49 -7.50
C VAL A 1072 -1.96 5.86 -6.62
N PHE A 1073 -2.07 4.53 -6.58
CA PHE A 1073 -3.06 3.83 -5.77
C PHE A 1073 -2.87 4.09 -4.26
N VAL A 1074 -1.63 4.00 -3.77
CA VAL A 1074 -1.32 4.28 -2.37
C VAL A 1074 -1.67 5.73 -2.04
N ALA A 1075 -1.26 6.69 -2.85
CA ALA A 1075 -1.52 8.10 -2.58
C ALA A 1075 -3.03 8.42 -2.57
N VAL A 1076 -3.80 7.92 -3.55
CA VAL A 1076 -5.25 8.17 -3.65
C VAL A 1076 -6.03 7.51 -2.50
N ILE A 1077 -5.61 6.33 -2.05
CA ILE A 1077 -6.28 5.64 -0.93
C ILE A 1077 -5.85 6.22 0.42
N MET A 1078 -4.57 6.59 0.59
CA MET A 1078 -4.03 7.08 1.86
C MET A 1078 -4.28 8.58 2.11
N ALA A 1079 -4.40 9.40 1.07
CA ALA A 1079 -4.75 10.82 1.21
C ALA A 1079 -6.02 11.04 2.08
N PRO A 1080 -7.19 10.41 1.80
CA PRO A 1080 -8.39 10.62 2.60
C PRO A 1080 -8.24 10.11 4.05
N ILE A 1081 -7.44 9.06 4.25
CA ILE A 1081 -7.15 8.48 5.56
C ILE A 1081 -6.29 9.45 6.38
N THR A 1082 -5.19 9.93 5.81
CA THR A 1082 -4.27 10.85 6.48
C THR A 1082 -4.90 12.22 6.72
N TRP A 1083 -5.77 12.68 5.81
CA TRP A 1083 -6.62 13.85 6.02
C TRP A 1083 -7.53 13.66 7.23
N TYR A 1084 -8.23 12.53 7.31
CA TYR A 1084 -9.11 12.24 8.43
C TYR A 1084 -8.35 12.20 9.77
N LEU A 1085 -7.20 11.52 9.77
CA LEU A 1085 -6.34 11.40 10.96
C LEU A 1085 -5.78 12.74 11.43
N TRP A 1086 -5.60 13.67 10.50
CA TRP A 1086 -5.12 15.01 10.81
C TRP A 1086 -6.24 15.92 11.30
N ILE A 1087 -7.32 16.06 10.53
CA ILE A 1087 -8.35 17.07 10.78
C ILE A 1087 -9.32 16.66 11.89
N TYR A 1088 -9.71 15.39 11.94
CA TYR A 1088 -10.81 14.96 12.81
C TYR A 1088 -10.33 14.23 14.06
N THR A 1089 -9.30 13.37 13.96
CA THR A 1089 -8.80 12.63 15.12
C THR A 1089 -7.64 13.32 15.82
N GLY A 1090 -6.89 14.19 15.11
CA GLY A 1090 -5.71 14.85 15.64
C GLY A 1090 -4.55 13.90 15.98
N SER A 1091 -4.57 12.66 15.47
CA SER A 1091 -3.52 11.66 15.72
C SER A 1091 -2.41 11.67 14.67
N ALA A 1092 -2.60 12.40 13.57
CA ALA A 1092 -1.58 12.72 12.58
C ALA A 1092 -1.44 14.24 12.43
N ASN A 1093 -0.30 14.69 11.92
CA ASN A 1093 -0.09 16.09 11.54
C ASN A 1093 -0.19 16.28 10.01
N ALA A 1094 -0.15 17.54 9.56
CA ALA A 1094 -0.22 17.94 8.16
C ALA A 1094 0.82 17.25 7.26
N ASN A 1095 1.98 16.90 7.83
CA ASN A 1095 3.11 16.31 7.11
C ASN A 1095 2.73 14.94 6.52
N PHE A 1096 1.88 14.16 7.20
CA PHE A 1096 1.43 12.86 6.69
C PHE A 1096 0.55 13.01 5.45
N TYR A 1097 -0.35 13.99 5.47
CA TYR A 1097 -1.18 14.30 4.30
C TYR A 1097 -0.32 14.83 3.15
N PHE A 1098 0.58 15.77 3.43
CA PHE A 1098 1.52 16.30 2.43
C PHE A 1098 2.47 15.22 1.86
N ALA A 1099 2.90 14.25 2.65
CA ALA A 1099 3.69 13.13 2.14
C ALA A 1099 2.91 12.35 1.07
N MET A 1100 1.60 12.13 1.26
CA MET A 1100 0.77 11.46 0.25
C MET A 1100 0.57 12.32 -1.01
N THR A 1101 0.41 13.63 -0.87
CA THR A 1101 0.34 14.53 -2.04
C THR A 1101 1.67 14.56 -2.80
N MET A 1102 2.82 14.52 -2.11
CA MET A 1102 4.13 14.41 -2.73
C MET A 1102 4.29 13.08 -3.49
N VAL A 1103 3.91 11.95 -2.89
CA VAL A 1103 3.93 10.64 -3.57
C VAL A 1103 3.08 10.68 -4.84
N PHE A 1104 1.90 11.31 -4.81
CA PHE A 1104 1.05 11.49 -5.98
C PHE A 1104 1.76 12.31 -7.08
N ASN A 1105 2.35 13.45 -6.74
CA ASN A 1105 3.05 14.31 -7.71
C ASN A 1105 4.32 13.66 -8.29
N VAL A 1106 5.08 12.91 -7.49
CA VAL A 1106 6.23 12.14 -7.97
C VAL A 1106 5.77 11.05 -8.93
N ALA A 1107 4.67 10.35 -8.62
CA ALA A 1107 4.12 9.33 -9.50
C ALA A 1107 3.68 9.90 -10.86
N GLN A 1108 3.01 11.06 -10.86
CA GLN A 1108 2.67 11.79 -12.09
C GLN A 1108 3.92 12.17 -12.89
N THR A 1109 4.95 12.67 -12.20
CA THR A 1109 6.24 13.06 -12.83
C THR A 1109 6.94 11.88 -13.48
N PHE A 1110 7.03 10.75 -12.79
CA PHE A 1110 7.56 9.52 -13.36
C PHE A 1110 6.72 9.00 -14.53
N LEU A 1111 5.39 9.11 -14.47
CA LEU A 1111 4.51 8.69 -15.56
C LEU A 1111 4.80 9.42 -16.86
N PHE A 1112 4.77 10.76 -16.85
CA PHE A 1112 4.99 11.51 -18.10
C PHE A 1112 6.46 11.49 -18.55
N SER A 1113 7.42 11.40 -17.63
CA SER A 1113 8.85 11.26 -17.96
C SER A 1113 9.15 9.91 -18.62
N ASP A 1114 8.64 8.81 -18.08
CA ASP A 1114 8.86 7.46 -18.64
C ASP A 1114 8.13 7.31 -19.98
N LEU A 1115 6.95 7.93 -20.14
CA LEU A 1115 6.25 7.97 -21.43
C LEU A 1115 6.97 8.82 -22.47
N LEU A 1116 7.58 9.95 -22.08
CA LEU A 1116 8.42 10.74 -22.97
C LEU A 1116 9.64 9.92 -23.43
N TYR A 1117 10.32 9.24 -22.50
CA TYR A 1117 11.42 8.33 -22.82
C TYR A 1117 10.98 7.22 -23.79
N ALA A 1118 9.86 6.55 -23.49
CA ALA A 1118 9.28 5.52 -24.34
C ALA A 1118 8.92 6.02 -25.75
N TYR A 1119 8.36 7.23 -25.84
CA TYR A 1119 8.01 7.87 -27.11
C TYR A 1119 9.25 8.13 -27.97
N LEU A 1120 10.28 8.75 -27.38
CA LEU A 1120 11.54 9.04 -28.06
C LEU A 1120 12.28 7.76 -28.47
N LYS A 1121 12.32 6.76 -27.58
CA LYS A 1121 12.92 5.45 -27.86
C LYS A 1121 12.22 4.75 -29.02
N ARG A 1122 10.88 4.73 -29.05
CA ARG A 1122 10.12 4.14 -30.16
C ARG A 1122 10.46 4.81 -31.49
N LYS A 1123 10.52 6.15 -31.52
CA LYS A 1123 10.87 6.89 -32.73
C LYS A 1123 12.27 6.59 -33.24
N PHE A 1124 13.23 6.46 -32.33
CA PHE A 1124 14.58 6.06 -32.67
C PHE A 1124 14.60 4.67 -33.32
N LEU A 1125 13.94 3.68 -32.71
CA LEU A 1125 13.88 2.31 -33.21
C LEU A 1125 13.17 2.17 -34.57
N LEU A 1126 12.13 2.98 -34.83
CA LEU A 1126 11.45 2.98 -36.14
C LEU A 1126 12.40 3.41 -37.27
N LYS A 1127 13.29 4.37 -37.01
CA LYS A 1127 14.24 4.86 -38.02
C LYS A 1127 15.47 3.98 -38.16
N ASN A 1128 16.04 3.52 -37.03
CA ASN A 1128 17.35 2.86 -37.03
C ASN A 1128 17.28 1.33 -37.05
N GLY A 1129 16.13 0.72 -36.72
CA GLY A 1129 16.00 -0.74 -36.59
C GLY A 1129 16.00 -1.21 -35.14
N LEU A 1130 15.91 -2.54 -34.96
CA LEU A 1130 15.90 -3.17 -33.63
C LEU A 1130 17.30 -3.46 -33.10
N THR A 1131 18.27 -3.57 -34.02
CA THR A 1131 19.69 -3.77 -33.72
C THR A 1131 20.34 -2.41 -33.42
N ILE A 1132 20.90 -2.27 -32.22
CA ILE A 1132 21.71 -1.08 -31.89
C ILE A 1132 23.04 -1.23 -32.64
N PRO A 1133 23.46 -0.26 -33.46
CA PRO A 1133 24.75 -0.35 -34.14
C PRO A 1133 25.87 -0.43 -33.10
N GLN A 1134 26.73 -1.44 -33.21
CA GLN A 1134 27.94 -1.51 -32.42
C GLN A 1134 28.89 -0.41 -32.89
N VAL A 1135 29.26 0.50 -32.00
CA VAL A 1135 30.31 1.49 -32.26
C VAL A 1135 31.55 0.96 -31.55
N ASN A 1136 32.62 0.65 -32.31
CA ASN A 1136 33.88 0.13 -31.78
C ASN A 1136 33.76 -1.19 -30.96
N GLY A 1137 32.85 -2.09 -31.34
CA GLY A 1137 32.72 -3.41 -30.69
C GLY A 1137 31.95 -3.41 -29.36
N PHE A 1138 31.37 -2.29 -28.95
CA PHE A 1138 30.47 -2.19 -27.80
C PHE A 1138 29.01 -1.98 -28.26
N GLU A 1139 28.04 -2.55 -27.54
CA GLU A 1139 26.63 -2.16 -27.68
C GLU A 1139 26.50 -0.69 -27.29
N GLY A 1140 26.10 0.18 -28.22
CA GLY A 1140 25.90 1.60 -27.92
C GLY A 1140 24.80 1.77 -26.87
N GLN A 1141 25.13 2.30 -25.69
CA GLN A 1141 24.09 2.82 -24.80
C GLN A 1141 23.51 4.09 -25.42
N LEU A 1142 22.17 4.18 -25.43
CA LEU A 1142 21.46 5.41 -25.81
C LEU A 1142 21.67 6.46 -24.71
N GLU A 1143 22.85 7.08 -24.67
CA GLU A 1143 23.07 8.33 -23.94
C GLU A 1143 22.54 9.47 -24.82
N PHE A 1144 21.44 10.08 -24.38
CA PHE A 1144 20.89 11.27 -25.01
C PHE A 1144 21.68 12.50 -24.52
N ASN A 1145 22.75 12.85 -25.23
CA ASN A 1145 23.25 14.23 -25.27
C ASN A 1145 22.52 15.02 -26.37
#